data_AF-A0A317P5E5-F1
#
_entry.id   AF-A0A317P5E5-F1
#
_cell.length_a   1.000
_cell.length_b   1.000
_cell.length_c   1.000
_cell.angle_alpha   90.00
_cell.angle_beta   90.00
_cell.angle_gamma   90.00
#
_symmetry.space_group_name_H-M   'P 1'
#
loop_
_entity.id
_entity.type
_entity.pdbx_description
1 polymer ?
#
loop_
_entity_poly.entity_id
_entity_poly.type
_entity_poly.pdbx_seq_one_letter_code
_entity_poly.pdbx_strand_id
1 'polypeptide(L)'
;MTAPAWLSQAFPPEGASAAEGIRNQLGKPELDHLTILVRESAQNSWDARRGDGISVDYRIDLQTVSAADAPAWRDNLLRNAPSKQRLPLRDALQQPTIRVLSISDRGTRGLGGPTRADAVTDQGRDFVAFLRNIGEPRDRALGGGTYGFGKGILYLASGSGTILVHTRCQYEGRYETRLMAAALWKSYDAKEGDRERRYTGRHWWGDVSGDVIEPLVGAEADAMARKLGLRPFGATETGTTISILDPNLDGSEPADIARYLAETIAYQLWPKMLPDNNGVAPMRFTVTCDGIDYPVPDPARMPTLSLFVEAYRKMVGSGAEELFCRRPKRLLGRFGLHQTVALRFEPSDAEHMAGFESGMVHHVCLMRPAELVVTYWPGPKPASEIAAYAGVFRADHELDEAYAKAEPPTHDNWNYQSLDHPEYSFVKMTFTRMKEEIDKVIGPRGSSGVEVAQVSLGAASDRLSPLVGGAWGIGSATAYGRPGDIAPQRQVPKRRPSGRRVDPVDSDDFEAASGAEFGGTDSSGPSTHAGFDAGNSAESASRQPSARRRRPKIEYVGDPEPDELWGHGVVIQRFKLPVPVPQRVSADVAVALTSDGSLEMEPPTGADMPGLVGWEDPSGAVHETPTYVIEGGDGSVWKAIVKPAADTMTDIVLFTEAVV
;
A
#
# COMPACT_ATOMS: atom_id res chain seq x y z
N MET A 1 34.71 -33.30 11.41
CA MET A 1 33.99 -32.22 10.73
C MET A 1 33.92 -31.02 11.65
N THR A 2 34.18 -29.83 11.12
CA THR A 2 34.17 -28.57 11.86
C THR A 2 32.74 -28.17 12.20
N ALA A 3 32.49 -27.79 13.45
CA ALA A 3 31.18 -27.27 13.84
C ALA A 3 30.93 -25.92 13.15
N PRO A 4 29.70 -25.63 12.71
CA PRO A 4 29.39 -24.36 12.06
C PRO A 4 29.62 -23.19 13.00
N ALA A 5 30.07 -22.06 12.46
CA ALA A 5 30.42 -20.90 13.26
C ALA A 5 30.26 -19.59 12.48
N TRP A 6 30.32 -18.47 13.20
CA TRP A 6 30.24 -17.14 12.60
C TRP A 6 31.57 -16.68 11.99
N LEU A 7 31.47 -15.98 10.85
CA LEU A 7 32.54 -15.18 10.27
C LEU A 7 32.02 -13.78 9.96
N SER A 8 32.85 -12.78 10.23
CA SER A 8 32.56 -11.38 9.89
C SER A 8 33.32 -11.00 8.64
N GLN A 9 32.66 -10.36 7.67
CA GLN A 9 33.34 -9.95 6.44
C GLN A 9 34.17 -8.69 6.70
N ALA A 10 35.48 -8.82 6.47
CA ALA A 10 36.36 -7.68 6.37
C ALA A 10 36.14 -6.94 5.05
N PHE A 11 36.42 -5.64 5.02
CA PHE A 11 36.48 -4.94 3.74
C PHE A 11 37.58 -5.57 2.86
N PRO A 12 37.25 -5.95 1.61
CA PRO A 12 38.27 -6.34 0.66
C PRO A 12 39.11 -5.10 0.28
N PRO A 13 40.38 -5.27 -0.13
CA PRO A 13 41.25 -4.17 -0.56
C PRO A 13 40.64 -3.28 -1.66
N GLU A 14 39.78 -3.87 -2.50
CA GLU A 14 39.09 -3.21 -3.61
C GLU A 14 37.84 -2.43 -3.17
N GLY A 15 37.42 -2.58 -1.92
CA GLY A 15 36.21 -1.97 -1.36
C GLY A 15 34.96 -2.84 -1.48
N ALA A 16 33.99 -2.61 -0.58
CA ALA A 16 32.69 -3.29 -0.56
C ALA A 16 31.62 -2.38 0.05
N SER A 17 30.34 -2.74 -0.12
CA SER A 17 29.24 -2.01 0.51
C SER A 17 29.10 -2.36 1.99
N ALA A 18 29.13 -1.33 2.84
CA ALA A 18 28.87 -1.48 4.28
C ALA A 18 27.42 -1.91 4.54
N ALA A 19 27.19 -2.66 5.62
CA ALA A 19 25.85 -3.06 6.07
C ALA A 19 24.98 -1.87 6.47
N GLU A 20 25.58 -0.78 6.96
CA GLU A 20 24.86 0.45 7.34
C GLU A 20 24.10 1.11 6.19
N GLY A 21 24.63 1.02 4.96
CA GLY A 21 23.94 1.55 3.78
C GLY A 21 22.59 0.88 3.56
N ILE A 22 22.49 -0.42 3.83
CA ILE A 22 21.26 -1.21 3.72
C ILE A 22 20.28 -0.87 4.86
N ARG A 23 20.80 -0.59 6.07
CA ARG A 23 19.96 -0.24 7.22
C ARG A 23 19.42 1.19 7.18
N ASN A 24 20.22 2.13 6.71
CA ASN A 24 19.86 3.55 6.62
C ASN A 24 18.97 3.86 5.40
N GLN A 25 18.89 2.92 4.46
CA GLN A 25 18.08 3.01 3.24
C GLN A 25 16.57 3.04 3.52
N LEU A 26 16.10 2.58 4.69
CA LEU A 26 14.66 2.51 4.96
C LEU A 26 13.99 3.87 5.26
N GLY A 27 14.75 4.97 5.39
CA GLY A 27 14.17 6.27 5.74
C GLY A 27 13.30 6.20 7.00
N LYS A 28 12.27 7.06 7.09
CA LYS A 28 11.12 6.85 7.98
C LYS A 28 9.95 6.47 7.08
N PRO A 29 9.64 5.17 6.92
CA PRO A 29 8.51 4.76 6.09
C PRO A 29 7.19 5.21 6.71
N GLU A 30 6.16 5.41 5.88
CA GLU A 30 4.79 5.63 6.37
C GLU A 30 4.22 4.35 7.00
N LEU A 31 4.55 3.19 6.41
CA LEU A 31 4.22 1.87 6.94
C LEU A 31 5.18 1.42 8.05
N ASP A 32 4.66 0.70 9.05
CA ASP A 32 5.49 0.06 10.07
C ASP A 32 6.30 -1.12 9.51
N HIS A 33 7.35 -1.51 10.24
CA HIS A 33 8.26 -2.57 9.80
C HIS A 33 7.58 -3.94 9.61
N LEU A 34 6.59 -4.29 10.43
CA LEU A 34 5.90 -5.59 10.32
C LEU A 34 4.98 -5.60 9.10
N THR A 35 4.33 -4.47 8.77
CA THR A 35 3.56 -4.36 7.53
C THR A 35 4.44 -4.50 6.29
N ILE A 36 5.57 -3.79 6.24
CA ILE A 36 6.54 -3.93 5.14
C ILE A 36 7.05 -5.37 5.06
N LEU A 37 7.35 -5.99 6.20
CA LEU A 37 7.80 -7.37 6.29
C LEU A 37 6.80 -8.35 5.67
N VAL A 38 5.50 -8.22 5.99
CA VAL A 38 4.43 -9.04 5.41
C VAL A 38 4.38 -8.86 3.89
N ARG A 39 4.38 -7.62 3.41
CA ARG A 39 4.30 -7.30 1.98
C ARG A 39 5.47 -7.90 1.19
N GLU A 40 6.70 -7.61 1.64
CA GLU A 40 7.92 -8.05 0.97
C GLU A 40 8.09 -9.56 0.96
N SER A 41 7.83 -10.22 2.09
CA SER A 41 8.01 -11.67 2.19
C SER A 41 6.91 -12.44 1.46
N ALA A 42 5.67 -11.95 1.44
CA ALA A 42 4.59 -12.53 0.65
C ALA A 42 4.83 -12.37 -0.86
N GLN A 43 5.30 -11.19 -1.31
CA GLN A 43 5.70 -10.98 -2.70
C GLN A 43 6.83 -11.94 -3.11
N ASN A 44 7.88 -12.04 -2.29
CA ASN A 44 8.97 -12.98 -2.55
C ASN A 44 8.48 -14.44 -2.62
N SER A 45 7.51 -14.82 -1.79
CA SER A 45 6.89 -16.15 -1.82
C SER A 45 6.08 -16.38 -3.11
N TRP A 46 5.32 -15.38 -3.55
CA TRP A 46 4.51 -15.42 -4.76
C TRP A 46 5.37 -15.51 -6.04
N ASP A 47 6.47 -14.77 -6.10
CA ASP A 47 7.44 -14.81 -7.19
C ASP A 47 8.21 -16.14 -7.25
N ALA A 48 8.33 -16.81 -6.10
CA ALA A 48 8.99 -18.10 -5.97
C ALA A 48 8.07 -19.29 -6.27
N ARG A 49 6.76 -19.10 -6.52
CA ARG A 49 5.81 -20.20 -6.78
C ARG A 49 6.29 -21.15 -7.88
N ARG A 50 5.95 -22.44 -7.76
CA ARG A 50 6.41 -23.47 -8.70
C ARG A 50 5.74 -23.44 -10.07
N GLY A 51 4.58 -22.82 -10.16
CA GLY A 51 3.79 -22.71 -11.38
C GLY A 51 2.39 -22.22 -11.05
N ASP A 52 1.61 -21.97 -12.08
CA ASP A 52 0.21 -21.55 -11.92
C ASP A 52 -0.66 -22.75 -11.48
N GLY A 53 -1.72 -22.47 -10.72
CA GLY A 53 -2.62 -23.48 -10.15
C GLY A 53 -2.07 -24.23 -8.92
N ILE A 54 -0.81 -24.01 -8.53
CA ILE A 54 -0.26 -24.50 -7.25
C ILE A 54 -0.39 -23.39 -6.22
N SER A 55 -1.24 -23.60 -5.20
CA SER A 55 -1.34 -22.66 -4.09
C SER A 55 -0.03 -22.57 -3.30
N VAL A 56 0.36 -21.37 -2.93
CA VAL A 56 1.46 -21.14 -1.98
C VAL A 56 0.91 -21.13 -0.57
N ASP A 57 1.45 -21.98 0.30
CA ASP A 57 1.16 -21.93 1.74
C ASP A 57 2.14 -20.96 2.38
N TYR A 58 1.65 -19.82 2.84
CA TYR A 58 2.41 -18.79 3.53
C TYR A 58 2.04 -18.77 5.02
N ARG A 59 3.04 -18.88 5.89
CA ARG A 59 2.84 -18.94 7.34
C ARG A 59 3.77 -18.01 8.08
N ILE A 60 3.21 -17.28 9.03
CA ILE A 60 3.96 -16.53 10.05
C ILE A 60 3.80 -17.24 11.39
N ASP A 61 4.89 -17.41 12.11
CA ASP A 61 4.92 -18.11 13.40
C ASP A 61 5.79 -17.33 14.40
N LEU A 62 5.16 -16.70 15.38
CA LEU A 62 5.85 -16.04 16.48
C LEU A 62 6.00 -17.02 17.64
N GLN A 63 7.24 -17.38 17.96
CA GLN A 63 7.52 -18.42 18.93
C GLN A 63 8.50 -17.96 19.99
N THR A 64 8.22 -18.37 21.22
CA THR A 64 9.18 -18.45 22.30
C THR A 64 9.84 -19.81 22.24
N VAL A 65 11.15 -19.83 21.96
CA VAL A 65 11.94 -21.07 21.98
C VAL A 65 11.81 -21.72 23.36
N SER A 66 11.46 -23.00 23.37
CA SER A 66 11.24 -23.73 24.62
C SER A 66 12.51 -23.76 25.48
N ALA A 67 12.34 -23.89 26.81
CA ALA A 67 13.47 -24.05 27.71
C ALA A 67 14.34 -25.29 27.39
N ALA A 68 13.76 -26.31 26.76
CA ALA A 68 14.46 -27.52 26.33
C ALA A 68 15.33 -27.29 25.07
N ASP A 69 14.87 -26.44 24.16
CA ASP A 69 15.57 -26.15 22.90
C ASP A 69 16.55 -24.96 23.03
N ALA A 70 16.34 -24.07 23.99
CA ALA A 70 17.19 -22.89 24.19
C ALA A 70 18.70 -23.20 24.33
N PRO A 71 19.15 -24.28 25.02
CA PRO A 71 20.56 -24.68 25.02
C PRO A 71 21.10 -24.96 23.60
N ALA A 72 20.32 -25.62 22.74
CA ALA A 72 20.73 -25.88 21.36
C ALA A 72 20.88 -24.58 20.57
N TRP A 73 19.98 -23.62 20.72
CA TRP A 73 20.13 -22.30 20.10
C TRP A 73 21.42 -21.60 20.55
N ARG A 74 21.66 -21.56 21.86
CA ARG A 74 22.86 -20.93 22.45
C ARG A 74 24.15 -21.61 21.99
N ASP A 75 24.24 -22.94 22.09
CA ASP A 75 25.46 -23.69 21.82
C ASP A 75 25.89 -23.63 20.34
N ASN A 76 24.93 -23.61 19.41
CA ASN A 76 25.23 -23.63 17.98
C ASN A 76 25.37 -22.22 17.40
N LEU A 77 24.57 -21.24 17.86
CA LEU A 77 24.61 -19.87 17.32
C LEU A 77 25.53 -18.91 18.08
N LEU A 78 25.99 -19.22 19.30
CA LEU A 78 26.98 -18.37 20.00
C LEU A 78 28.44 -18.78 19.74
N ARG A 79 28.67 -19.91 19.08
CA ARG A 79 30.00 -20.39 18.71
C ARG A 79 30.68 -19.41 17.77
N ASN A 80 31.81 -18.87 18.19
CA ASN A 80 32.55 -17.80 17.52
C ASN A 80 31.71 -16.58 17.12
N ALA A 81 30.53 -16.39 17.74
CA ALA A 81 29.74 -15.20 17.51
C ALA A 81 30.55 -13.95 17.92
N PRO A 82 30.51 -12.87 17.12
CA PRO A 82 31.19 -11.62 17.45
C PRO A 82 30.84 -11.13 18.87
N SER A 83 31.69 -10.26 19.43
CA SER A 83 31.38 -9.64 20.71
C SER A 83 30.11 -8.79 20.62
N LYS A 84 29.43 -8.58 21.75
CA LYS A 84 28.14 -7.85 21.79
C LYS A 84 28.22 -6.42 21.23
N GLN A 85 29.38 -5.77 21.31
CA GLN A 85 29.60 -4.44 20.73
C GLN A 85 29.59 -4.45 19.20
N ARG A 86 29.90 -5.60 18.58
CA ARG A 86 29.99 -5.79 17.12
C ARG A 86 28.71 -6.40 16.56
N LEU A 87 28.09 -7.33 17.29
CA LEU A 87 26.82 -7.96 16.95
C LEU A 87 26.06 -8.30 18.26
N PRO A 88 24.88 -7.70 18.51
CA PRO A 88 24.12 -7.91 19.75
C PRO A 88 23.40 -9.26 19.83
N LEU A 89 23.71 -10.22 18.94
CA LEU A 89 23.17 -11.59 18.96
C LEU A 89 23.37 -12.30 20.31
N ARG A 90 24.50 -12.03 20.98
CA ARG A 90 24.78 -12.63 22.29
C ARG A 90 23.79 -12.17 23.35
N ASP A 91 23.47 -10.88 23.37
CA ASP A 91 22.53 -10.31 24.32
C ASP A 91 21.12 -10.88 24.05
N ALA A 92 20.73 -10.99 22.79
CA ALA A 92 19.47 -11.62 22.36
C ALA A 92 19.32 -13.09 22.82
N LEU A 93 20.32 -13.95 22.57
CA LEU A 93 20.24 -15.39 22.91
C LEU A 93 20.46 -15.68 24.40
N GLN A 94 21.03 -14.75 25.15
CA GLN A 94 21.23 -14.87 26.61
C GLN A 94 20.05 -14.34 27.42
N GLN A 95 19.03 -13.77 26.79
CA GLN A 95 17.78 -13.45 27.47
C GLN A 95 17.14 -14.72 28.08
N PRO A 96 16.33 -14.57 29.14
CA PRO A 96 15.61 -15.70 29.75
C PRO A 96 14.76 -16.46 28.73
N THR A 97 14.13 -15.73 27.81
CA THR A 97 13.35 -16.25 26.70
C THR A 97 13.99 -15.83 25.39
N ILE A 98 14.05 -16.76 24.44
CA ILE A 98 14.51 -16.47 23.07
C ILE A 98 13.25 -16.38 22.21
N ARG A 99 13.00 -15.21 21.63
CA ARG A 99 11.87 -15.00 20.72
C ARG A 99 12.34 -15.11 19.28
N VAL A 100 11.51 -15.73 18.45
CA VAL A 100 11.77 -15.94 17.02
C VAL A 100 10.48 -15.69 16.25
N LEU A 101 10.53 -14.84 15.23
CA LEU A 101 9.45 -14.69 14.26
C LEU A 101 9.85 -15.42 12.98
N SER A 102 9.15 -16.50 12.64
CA SER A 102 9.43 -17.28 11.43
C SER A 102 8.41 -16.99 10.34
N ILE A 103 8.90 -16.65 9.15
CA ILE A 103 8.09 -16.54 7.93
C ILE A 103 8.44 -17.72 7.04
N SER A 104 7.45 -18.48 6.62
CA SER A 104 7.66 -19.70 5.85
C SER A 104 6.70 -19.81 4.67
N ASP A 105 7.24 -20.25 3.54
CA ASP A 105 6.48 -20.56 2.34
C ASP A 105 6.64 -22.05 1.99
N ARG A 106 5.59 -22.66 1.45
CA ARG A 106 5.61 -24.00 0.83
C ARG A 106 4.87 -23.95 -0.51
N GLY A 107 5.22 -24.88 -1.41
CA GLY A 107 4.73 -24.82 -2.80
C GLY A 107 5.51 -23.86 -3.70
N THR A 108 6.64 -23.33 -3.20
CA THR A 108 7.57 -22.50 -3.95
C THR A 108 8.80 -23.31 -4.37
N ARG A 109 9.70 -22.71 -5.17
CA ARG A 109 10.92 -23.34 -5.67
C ARG A 109 12.03 -23.45 -4.62
N GLY A 110 11.90 -22.75 -3.48
CA GLY A 110 13.00 -22.58 -2.51
C GLY A 110 14.16 -21.75 -3.07
N LEU A 111 15.24 -21.62 -2.31
CA LEU A 111 16.45 -20.87 -2.72
C LEU A 111 17.44 -21.79 -3.43
N GLY A 112 17.19 -22.01 -4.72
CA GLY A 112 18.04 -22.82 -5.61
C GLY A 112 19.27 -22.09 -6.16
N GLY A 113 19.96 -22.75 -7.10
CA GLY A 113 21.16 -22.22 -7.73
C GLY A 113 22.45 -22.45 -6.94
N PRO A 114 23.58 -21.90 -7.40
CA PRO A 114 24.86 -21.98 -6.68
C PRO A 114 24.79 -21.25 -5.34
N THR A 115 25.64 -21.64 -4.39
CA THR A 115 25.78 -21.00 -3.07
C THR A 115 26.84 -19.89 -3.04
N ARG A 116 27.73 -19.90 -4.03
CA ARG A 116 28.81 -18.92 -4.20
C ARG A 116 28.52 -17.94 -5.33
N ALA A 117 28.88 -16.68 -5.10
CA ALA A 117 28.62 -15.60 -6.06
C ALA A 117 29.54 -15.63 -7.29
N ASP A 118 30.72 -16.26 -7.18
CA ASP A 118 31.71 -16.44 -8.24
C ASP A 118 31.40 -17.65 -9.16
N ALA A 119 30.42 -18.49 -8.81
CA ALA A 119 30.05 -19.64 -9.59
C ALA A 119 29.27 -19.26 -10.87
N VAL A 120 29.74 -19.75 -12.01
CA VAL A 120 29.03 -19.62 -13.29
C VAL A 120 27.96 -20.71 -13.37
N THR A 121 26.74 -20.31 -13.67
CA THR A 121 25.61 -21.22 -13.88
C THR A 121 24.67 -20.65 -14.94
N ASP A 122 24.02 -21.55 -15.66
CA ASP A 122 22.87 -21.32 -16.53
C ASP A 122 21.52 -21.41 -15.78
N GLN A 123 21.53 -21.90 -14.53
CA GLN A 123 20.35 -21.97 -13.66
C GLN A 123 20.10 -20.65 -12.91
N GLY A 124 18.92 -20.53 -12.30
CA GLY A 124 18.58 -19.39 -11.45
C GLY A 124 19.53 -19.26 -10.26
N ARG A 125 19.85 -18.02 -9.85
CA ARG A 125 20.78 -17.70 -8.75
C ARG A 125 20.06 -17.29 -7.47
N ASP A 126 18.94 -17.94 -7.16
CA ASP A 126 18.00 -17.46 -6.15
C ASP A 126 18.64 -17.43 -4.73
N PHE A 127 19.50 -18.40 -4.38
CA PHE A 127 20.26 -18.41 -3.12
C PHE A 127 21.23 -17.24 -3.00
N VAL A 128 22.12 -17.06 -3.97
CA VAL A 128 23.10 -15.95 -3.98
C VAL A 128 22.38 -14.61 -3.97
N ALA A 129 21.36 -14.45 -4.81
CA ALA A 129 20.56 -13.24 -4.85
C ALA A 129 19.98 -12.94 -3.46
N PHE A 130 19.46 -13.93 -2.74
CA PHE A 130 18.82 -13.73 -1.44
C PHE A 130 19.81 -13.50 -0.28
N LEU A 131 20.82 -14.35 -0.11
CA LEU A 131 21.70 -14.34 1.07
C LEU A 131 23.01 -13.55 0.88
N ARG A 132 23.53 -13.45 -0.35
CA ARG A 132 24.87 -12.87 -0.61
C ARG A 132 24.78 -11.46 -1.18
N ASN A 133 23.92 -11.27 -2.18
CA ASN A 133 23.80 -10.03 -2.93
C ASN A 133 22.76 -9.09 -2.31
N ILE A 134 22.82 -8.94 -0.98
CA ILE A 134 21.95 -8.02 -0.27
C ILE A 134 22.40 -6.59 -0.59
N GLY A 135 21.46 -5.78 -1.10
CA GLY A 135 21.70 -4.40 -1.55
C GLY A 135 21.97 -4.26 -3.05
N GLU A 136 21.92 -5.33 -3.84
CA GLU A 136 21.91 -5.25 -5.31
C GLU A 136 20.48 -5.21 -5.86
N PRO A 137 20.17 -4.35 -6.85
CA PRO A 137 18.90 -4.36 -7.59
C PRO A 137 18.63 -5.72 -8.25
N ARG A 138 17.36 -6.11 -8.43
CA ARG A 138 16.99 -7.28 -9.24
C ARG A 138 16.71 -6.87 -10.69
N ASP A 139 17.29 -7.59 -11.65
CA ASP A 139 17.09 -7.40 -13.10
C ASP A 139 15.95 -8.26 -13.71
N ARG A 140 14.91 -8.67 -12.95
CA ARG A 140 13.80 -9.47 -13.54
C ARG A 140 12.65 -8.57 -14.02
N ALA A 141 12.30 -8.70 -15.31
CA ALA A 141 11.28 -7.91 -16.03
C ALA A 141 9.83 -7.96 -15.49
N LEU A 142 9.54 -8.74 -14.44
CA LEU A 142 8.22 -8.86 -13.82
C LEU A 142 8.27 -8.90 -12.28
N GLY A 143 9.44 -8.62 -11.68
CA GLY A 143 9.62 -8.62 -10.23
C GLY A 143 9.99 -7.22 -9.77
N GLY A 144 9.05 -6.51 -9.15
CA GLY A 144 9.16 -5.08 -8.78
C GLY A 144 10.27 -4.70 -7.79
N GLY A 145 11.27 -5.53 -7.53
CA GLY A 145 12.37 -5.24 -6.59
C GLY A 145 13.46 -4.36 -7.20
N THR A 146 13.16 -3.09 -7.47
CA THR A 146 14.08 -2.18 -8.21
C THR A 146 15.22 -1.62 -7.35
N TYR A 147 15.18 -1.79 -6.03
CA TYR A 147 16.04 -0.96 -5.15
C TYR A 147 16.73 -1.66 -3.97
N GLY A 148 16.72 -2.99 -3.89
CA GLY A 148 17.45 -3.72 -2.85
C GLY A 148 16.86 -3.67 -1.43
N PHE A 149 15.70 -3.01 -1.23
CA PHE A 149 15.00 -2.85 0.05
C PHE A 149 14.34 -4.12 0.59
N GLY A 150 13.76 -4.96 -0.28
CA GLY A 150 12.86 -6.04 0.14
C GLY A 150 13.45 -7.09 1.07
N LYS A 151 14.78 -7.27 1.08
CA LYS A 151 15.47 -8.19 1.99
C LYS A 151 16.01 -7.51 3.24
N GLY A 152 16.19 -6.19 3.21
CA GLY A 152 16.69 -5.41 4.33
C GLY A 152 15.73 -5.43 5.52
N ILE A 153 14.41 -5.44 5.26
CA ILE A 153 13.39 -5.46 6.31
C ILE A 153 13.50 -6.65 7.26
N LEU A 154 13.94 -7.81 6.77
CA LEU A 154 14.16 -9.01 7.59
C LEU A 154 15.19 -8.77 8.72
N TYR A 155 16.20 -7.94 8.43
CA TYR A 155 17.25 -7.59 9.40
C TYR A 155 16.82 -6.42 10.29
N LEU A 156 16.01 -5.48 9.78
CA LEU A 156 15.52 -4.35 10.55
C LEU A 156 14.42 -4.75 11.54
N ALA A 157 13.62 -5.75 11.19
CA ALA A 157 12.66 -6.39 12.09
C ALA A 157 13.36 -7.24 13.18
N SER A 158 14.68 -7.43 13.12
CA SER A 158 15.47 -8.12 14.14
C SER A 158 16.24 -7.12 15.01
N GLY A 159 15.98 -7.12 16.32
CA GLY A 159 16.77 -6.37 17.30
C GLY A 159 18.25 -6.75 17.29
N SER A 160 18.55 -8.02 17.01
CA SER A 160 19.91 -8.52 16.83
C SER A 160 20.48 -8.36 15.41
N GLY A 161 19.67 -7.89 14.46
CA GLY A 161 20.01 -7.82 13.04
C GLY A 161 20.30 -9.19 12.42
N THR A 162 19.74 -10.29 12.96
CA THR A 162 20.11 -11.67 12.62
C THR A 162 18.91 -12.48 12.12
N ILE A 163 19.12 -13.20 11.03
CA ILE A 163 18.16 -14.17 10.48
C ILE A 163 18.80 -15.54 10.28
N LEU A 164 17.99 -16.58 10.39
CA LEU A 164 18.33 -17.96 10.04
C LEU A 164 17.43 -18.42 8.89
N VAL A 165 18.04 -18.91 7.81
CA VAL A 165 17.35 -19.30 6.58
C VAL A 165 17.47 -20.81 6.39
N HIS A 166 16.33 -21.49 6.44
CA HIS A 166 16.17 -22.91 6.19
C HIS A 166 15.35 -23.10 4.93
N THR A 167 15.94 -23.65 3.88
CA THR A 167 15.30 -23.74 2.56
C THR A 167 15.52 -25.11 1.95
N ARG A 168 14.53 -25.59 1.19
CA ARG A 168 14.65 -26.79 0.38
C ARG A 168 14.24 -26.48 -1.05
N CYS A 169 15.14 -26.77 -1.97
CA CYS A 169 15.02 -26.43 -3.37
C CYS A 169 15.33 -27.64 -4.25
N GLN A 170 15.00 -27.53 -5.54
CA GLN A 170 15.53 -28.44 -6.55
C GLN A 170 16.79 -27.83 -7.14
N TYR A 171 17.88 -28.58 -7.10
CA TYR A 171 19.16 -28.19 -7.68
C TYR A 171 19.81 -29.43 -8.31
N GLU A 172 20.26 -29.31 -9.56
CA GLU A 172 20.86 -30.43 -10.32
C GLU A 172 20.02 -31.74 -10.30
N GLY A 173 18.70 -31.60 -10.41
CA GLY A 173 17.78 -32.74 -10.46
C GLY A 173 17.52 -33.45 -9.11
N ARG A 174 18.09 -32.96 -8.00
CA ARG A 174 17.85 -33.47 -6.65
C ARG A 174 17.22 -32.42 -5.74
N TYR A 175 16.52 -32.89 -4.71
CA TYR A 175 16.11 -32.02 -3.61
C TYR A 175 17.29 -31.78 -2.68
N GLU A 176 17.56 -30.52 -2.38
CA GLU A 176 18.68 -30.12 -1.53
C GLU A 176 18.17 -29.18 -0.43
N THR A 177 18.31 -29.61 0.82
CA THR A 177 18.08 -28.75 1.99
C THR A 177 19.33 -27.92 2.26
N ARG A 178 19.17 -26.64 2.56
CA ARG A 178 20.24 -25.71 2.93
C ARG A 178 19.86 -24.97 4.21
N LEU A 179 20.82 -24.77 5.11
CA LEU A 179 20.64 -23.99 6.35
C LEU A 179 21.81 -23.01 6.51
N MET A 180 21.50 -21.73 6.67
CA MET A 180 22.50 -20.67 6.83
C MET A 180 21.95 -19.53 7.66
N ALA A 181 22.77 -18.89 8.49
CA ALA A 181 22.39 -17.63 9.14
C ALA A 181 23.18 -16.46 8.56
N ALA A 182 22.54 -15.29 8.58
CA ALA A 182 23.15 -14.03 8.17
C ALA A 182 22.77 -12.95 9.17
N ALA A 183 23.68 -12.01 9.41
CA ALA A 183 23.39 -10.84 10.21
C ALA A 183 23.96 -9.56 9.60
N LEU A 184 23.22 -8.46 9.74
CA LEU A 184 23.59 -7.13 9.28
C LEU A 184 23.55 -6.15 10.44
N TRP A 185 24.72 -5.66 10.84
CA TRP A 185 24.89 -4.66 11.90
C TRP A 185 25.71 -3.46 11.42
N LYS A 186 26.40 -2.78 12.33
CA LYS A 186 27.27 -1.63 12.04
C LYS A 186 28.65 -2.08 11.59
N SER A 187 29.27 -1.28 10.73
CA SER A 187 30.68 -1.46 10.38
C SER A 187 31.55 -1.19 11.62
N TYR A 188 32.69 -1.85 11.73
CA TYR A 188 33.59 -1.67 12.89
C TYR A 188 35.04 -1.98 12.55
N ASP A 189 35.95 -1.43 13.35
CA ASP A 189 37.38 -1.75 13.31
C ASP A 189 37.72 -2.75 14.41
N ALA A 190 38.60 -3.71 14.10
CA ALA A 190 39.07 -4.68 15.07
C ALA A 190 40.54 -5.04 14.83
N LYS A 191 41.27 -5.28 15.93
CA LYS A 191 42.60 -5.89 15.88
C LYS A 191 42.45 -7.39 15.68
N GLU A 192 43.12 -7.90 14.65
CA GLU A 192 43.27 -9.32 14.35
C GLU A 192 44.77 -9.63 14.27
N GLY A 193 45.31 -10.21 15.34
CA GLY A 193 46.75 -10.26 15.56
C GLY A 193 47.36 -8.86 15.71
N ASP A 194 48.42 -8.58 14.97
CA ASP A 194 49.15 -7.30 14.99
C ASP A 194 48.58 -6.24 14.02
N ARG A 195 47.51 -6.55 13.29
CA ARG A 195 46.94 -5.63 12.28
C ARG A 195 45.54 -5.16 12.68
N GLU A 196 45.28 -3.87 12.51
CA GLU A 196 43.92 -3.33 12.52
C GLU A 196 43.26 -3.60 11.17
N ARG A 197 42.04 -4.12 11.22
CA ARG A 197 41.24 -4.45 10.05
C ARG A 197 39.84 -3.91 10.20
N ARG A 198 39.30 -3.35 9.11
CA ARG A 198 37.94 -2.83 9.05
C ARG A 198 36.97 -3.91 8.55
N TYR A 199 35.80 -3.97 9.16
CA TYR A 199 34.74 -4.94 8.87
C TYR A 199 33.47 -4.25 8.35
N THR A 200 32.80 -4.89 7.40
CA THR A 200 31.63 -4.33 6.70
C THR A 200 30.38 -4.26 7.56
N GLY A 201 30.36 -4.96 8.70
CA GLY A 201 29.17 -5.14 9.55
C GLY A 201 28.24 -6.27 9.08
N ARG A 202 28.65 -7.00 8.04
CA ARG A 202 27.95 -8.20 7.58
C ARG A 202 28.57 -9.44 8.26
N HIS A 203 27.74 -10.42 8.60
CA HIS A 203 28.14 -11.65 9.29
C HIS A 203 27.40 -12.86 8.73
N TRP A 204 28.06 -14.02 8.70
CA TRP A 204 27.54 -15.27 8.16
C TRP A 204 27.83 -16.39 9.13
N TRP A 205 26.86 -17.29 9.27
CA TRP A 205 27.00 -18.51 10.04
C TRP A 205 26.68 -19.70 9.15
N GLY A 206 27.55 -20.70 9.21
CA GLY A 206 27.46 -21.91 8.38
C GLY A 206 28.73 -22.75 8.48
N ASP A 207 28.98 -23.57 7.47
CA ASP A 207 30.21 -24.35 7.37
C ASP A 207 31.43 -23.45 7.14
N VAL A 208 32.45 -23.66 7.96
CA VAL A 208 33.72 -22.93 8.00
C VAL A 208 34.88 -23.72 7.38
N SER A 209 34.61 -24.89 6.78
CA SER A 209 35.64 -25.80 6.28
C SER A 209 36.40 -25.27 5.06
N GLY A 210 35.80 -24.34 4.30
CA GLY A 210 36.38 -23.74 3.09
C GLY A 210 36.78 -22.27 3.24
N ASP A 211 37.13 -21.64 2.11
CA ASP A 211 37.61 -20.25 2.06
C ASP A 211 36.53 -19.20 2.36
N VAL A 212 35.26 -19.59 2.21
CA VAL A 212 34.08 -18.77 2.51
C VAL A 212 33.10 -19.59 3.35
N ILE A 213 32.29 -18.91 4.16
CA ILE A 213 31.23 -19.59 4.91
C ILE A 213 30.17 -20.10 3.95
N GLU A 214 29.92 -21.40 3.91
CA GLU A 214 28.89 -22.06 3.10
C GLU A 214 27.67 -22.43 3.94
N PRO A 215 26.48 -22.62 3.36
CA PRO A 215 25.36 -23.21 4.08
C PRO A 215 25.71 -24.65 4.50
N LEU A 216 25.11 -25.12 5.59
CA LEU A 216 24.99 -26.57 5.80
C LEU A 216 24.08 -27.13 4.70
N VAL A 217 24.38 -28.33 4.20
CA VAL A 217 23.65 -28.93 3.07
C VAL A 217 23.18 -30.36 3.39
N GLY A 218 22.00 -30.73 2.87
CA GLY A 218 21.46 -32.09 2.95
C GLY A 218 21.26 -32.56 4.38
N ALA A 219 21.77 -33.75 4.70
CA ALA A 219 21.56 -34.40 5.99
C ALA A 219 22.07 -33.57 7.19
N GLU A 220 23.13 -32.79 7.01
CA GLU A 220 23.68 -31.91 8.05
C GLU A 220 22.75 -30.73 8.32
N ALA A 221 22.22 -30.12 7.25
CA ALA A 221 21.21 -29.06 7.35
C ALA A 221 19.96 -29.58 8.06
N ASP A 222 19.45 -30.76 7.66
CA ASP A 222 18.28 -31.38 8.26
C ASP A 222 18.50 -31.71 9.74
N ALA A 223 19.68 -32.23 10.09
CA ALA A 223 20.03 -32.55 11.48
C ALA A 223 20.11 -31.29 12.35
N MET A 224 20.72 -30.22 11.84
CA MET A 224 20.81 -28.95 12.55
C MET A 224 19.44 -28.27 12.67
N ALA A 225 18.63 -28.27 11.61
CA ALA A 225 17.28 -27.73 11.62
C ALA A 225 16.41 -28.43 12.68
N ARG A 226 16.46 -29.77 12.75
CA ARG A 226 15.79 -30.54 13.81
C ARG A 226 16.30 -30.18 15.20
N LYS A 227 17.62 -30.04 15.37
CA LYS A 227 18.24 -29.67 16.66
C LYS A 227 17.80 -28.28 17.14
N LEU A 228 17.50 -27.36 16.22
CA LEU A 228 16.99 -26.02 16.51
C LEU A 228 15.45 -25.98 16.62
N GLY A 229 14.75 -27.10 16.45
CA GLY A 229 13.29 -27.16 16.50
C GLY A 229 12.59 -26.60 15.25
N LEU A 230 13.31 -26.39 14.15
CA LEU A 230 12.71 -25.89 12.91
C LEU A 230 11.84 -26.97 12.25
N ARG A 231 10.71 -26.54 11.67
CA ARG A 231 9.80 -27.44 10.95
C ARG A 231 10.53 -28.11 9.78
N PRO A 232 10.58 -29.46 9.72
CA PRO A 232 11.21 -30.18 8.62
C PRO A 232 10.37 -30.06 7.33
N PHE A 233 11.03 -30.25 6.20
CA PHE A 233 10.35 -30.36 4.91
C PHE A 233 9.85 -31.80 4.67
N GLY A 234 8.65 -31.94 4.10
CA GLY A 234 8.14 -33.22 3.59
C GLY A 234 8.99 -33.77 2.44
N ALA A 235 8.82 -35.04 2.07
CA ALA A 235 9.72 -35.76 1.15
C ALA A 235 9.98 -35.05 -0.19
N THR A 236 8.96 -34.44 -0.80
CA THR A 236 9.03 -33.69 -2.06
C THR A 236 8.68 -32.20 -1.88
N GLU A 237 8.55 -31.76 -0.63
CA GLU A 237 8.16 -30.41 -0.28
C GLU A 237 9.34 -29.47 -0.48
N THR A 238 9.08 -28.32 -1.11
CA THR A 238 10.05 -27.24 -1.31
C THR A 238 9.48 -25.94 -0.79
N GLY A 239 10.39 -25.05 -0.43
CA GLY A 239 10.05 -23.75 0.12
C GLY A 239 11.17 -23.18 0.97
N THR A 240 10.88 -22.08 1.63
CA THR A 240 11.82 -21.38 2.49
C THR A 240 11.19 -21.08 3.84
N THR A 241 12.00 -21.08 4.88
CA THR A 241 11.66 -20.63 6.24
C THR A 241 12.74 -19.65 6.66
N ILE A 242 12.35 -18.42 6.95
CA ILE A 242 13.23 -17.35 7.43
C ILE A 242 12.84 -17.07 8.88
N SER A 243 13.71 -17.42 9.81
CA SER A 243 13.56 -17.17 11.23
C SER A 243 14.30 -15.90 11.61
N ILE A 244 13.56 -14.87 12.01
CA ILE A 244 14.06 -13.59 12.49
C ILE A 244 14.29 -13.74 14.00
N LEU A 245 15.55 -13.63 14.42
CA LEU A 245 15.93 -13.77 15.83
C LEU A 245 15.74 -12.45 16.56
N ASP A 246 15.20 -12.50 17.78
CA ASP A 246 14.94 -11.30 18.58
C ASP A 246 14.10 -10.29 17.79
N PRO A 247 12.88 -10.68 17.34
CA PRO A 247 12.04 -9.79 16.53
C PRO A 247 11.68 -8.54 17.34
N ASN A 248 11.78 -7.37 16.72
CA ASN A 248 11.32 -6.13 17.34
C ASN A 248 9.79 -6.08 17.29
N LEU A 249 9.17 -6.09 18.48
CA LEU A 249 7.72 -6.06 18.66
C LEU A 249 7.23 -4.71 19.19
N ASP A 250 8.11 -3.70 19.26
CA ASP A 250 7.82 -2.35 19.76
C ASP A 250 7.16 -2.30 21.15
N GLY A 251 7.46 -3.30 21.99
CA GLY A 251 6.96 -3.42 23.36
C GLY A 251 5.57 -4.05 23.48
N SER A 252 4.93 -4.42 22.36
CA SER A 252 3.63 -5.09 22.34
C SER A 252 3.73 -6.57 22.74
N GLU A 253 2.63 -7.10 23.27
CA GLU A 253 2.55 -8.51 23.63
C GLU A 253 2.52 -9.40 22.37
N PRO A 254 3.18 -10.58 22.37
CA PRO A 254 3.24 -11.47 21.21
C PRO A 254 1.86 -11.84 20.62
N ALA A 255 0.87 -12.04 21.49
CA ALA A 255 -0.50 -12.37 21.10
C ALA A 255 -1.16 -11.24 20.29
N ASP A 256 -0.91 -9.98 20.66
CA ASP A 256 -1.47 -8.82 19.98
C ASP A 256 -0.76 -8.59 18.64
N ILE A 257 0.56 -8.81 18.59
CA ILE A 257 1.31 -8.82 17.33
C ILE A 257 0.81 -9.90 16.38
N ALA A 258 0.51 -11.11 16.87
CA ALA A 258 -0.01 -12.19 16.02
C ALA A 258 -1.40 -11.85 15.45
N ARG A 259 -2.28 -11.22 16.23
CA ARG A 259 -3.57 -10.71 15.75
C ARG A 259 -3.38 -9.60 14.71
N TYR A 260 -2.51 -8.64 15.01
CA TYR A 260 -2.16 -7.56 14.09
C TYR A 260 -1.65 -8.11 12.75
N LEU A 261 -0.68 -9.03 12.77
CA LEU A 261 -0.15 -9.67 11.55
C LEU A 261 -1.22 -10.41 10.75
N ALA A 262 -2.18 -11.06 11.41
CA ALA A 262 -3.28 -11.74 10.75
C ALA A 262 -4.22 -10.75 10.03
N GLU A 263 -4.55 -9.62 10.66
CA GLU A 263 -5.33 -8.54 10.05
C GLU A 263 -4.54 -7.83 8.93
N THR A 264 -3.25 -7.54 9.14
CA THR A 264 -2.36 -6.97 8.13
C THR A 264 -2.29 -7.86 6.88
N ILE A 265 -2.20 -9.19 7.04
CA ILE A 265 -2.27 -10.11 5.88
C ILE A 265 -3.58 -9.91 5.11
N ALA A 266 -4.72 -9.78 5.78
CA ALA A 266 -5.99 -9.55 5.10
C ALA A 266 -5.95 -8.24 4.28
N TYR A 267 -5.52 -7.11 4.86
CA TYR A 267 -5.43 -5.85 4.12
C TYR A 267 -4.41 -5.86 2.99
N GLN A 268 -3.28 -6.53 3.15
CA GLN A 268 -2.20 -6.47 2.16
C GLN A 268 -2.34 -7.54 1.06
N LEU A 269 -3.05 -8.65 1.32
CA LEU A 269 -2.99 -9.86 0.50
C LEU A 269 -4.35 -10.52 0.21
N TRP A 270 -5.48 -9.90 0.57
CA TRP A 270 -6.81 -10.47 0.32
C TRP A 270 -7.09 -10.95 -1.11
N PRO A 271 -6.57 -10.33 -2.21
CA PRO A 271 -6.86 -10.84 -3.55
C PRO A 271 -6.33 -12.25 -3.74
N LYS A 272 -5.22 -12.60 -3.08
CA LYS A 272 -4.62 -13.94 -3.10
C LYS A 272 -5.34 -14.96 -2.23
N MET A 273 -6.25 -14.50 -1.37
CA MET A 273 -7.13 -15.36 -0.58
C MET A 273 -8.38 -15.76 -1.35
N LEU A 274 -8.73 -15.01 -2.39
CA LEU A 274 -9.93 -15.28 -3.18
C LEU A 274 -9.70 -16.48 -4.10
N PRO A 275 -10.60 -17.48 -4.08
CA PRO A 275 -10.50 -18.61 -4.97
C PRO A 275 -10.68 -18.17 -6.43
N ASP A 276 -9.90 -18.79 -7.31
CA ASP A 276 -10.07 -18.65 -8.75
C ASP A 276 -11.36 -19.35 -9.25
N ASN A 277 -11.57 -19.36 -10.57
CA ASN A 277 -12.73 -20.04 -11.19
C ASN A 277 -12.78 -21.55 -10.91
N ASN A 278 -11.67 -22.16 -10.49
CA ASN A 278 -11.59 -23.57 -10.13
C ASN A 278 -11.79 -23.80 -8.61
N GLY A 279 -12.09 -22.74 -7.85
CA GLY A 279 -12.27 -22.82 -6.40
C GLY A 279 -10.96 -22.84 -5.62
N VAL A 280 -9.81 -22.57 -6.26
CA VAL A 280 -8.48 -22.67 -5.64
C VAL A 280 -7.96 -21.28 -5.32
N ALA A 281 -7.69 -21.02 -4.04
CA ALA A 281 -7.02 -19.79 -3.63
C ALA A 281 -5.54 -19.79 -4.07
N PRO A 282 -5.05 -18.71 -4.69
CA PRO A 282 -3.64 -18.57 -5.06
C PRO A 282 -2.69 -18.75 -3.87
N MET A 283 -3.07 -18.25 -2.70
CA MET A 283 -2.29 -18.38 -1.47
C MET A 283 -3.18 -18.74 -0.28
N ARG A 284 -2.62 -19.51 0.65
CA ARG A 284 -3.22 -19.81 1.94
C ARG A 284 -2.34 -19.23 3.04
N PHE A 285 -2.96 -18.59 4.01
CA PHE A 285 -2.26 -17.86 5.05
C PHE A 285 -2.52 -18.48 6.42
N THR A 286 -1.50 -18.50 7.27
CA THR A 286 -1.60 -18.97 8.65
C THR A 286 -0.74 -18.09 9.55
N VAL A 287 -1.28 -17.66 10.67
CA VAL A 287 -0.52 -16.96 11.71
C VAL A 287 -0.65 -17.74 13.01
N THR A 288 0.48 -18.03 13.66
CA THR A 288 0.51 -18.69 14.97
C THR A 288 1.38 -17.92 15.96
N CYS A 289 1.00 -17.97 17.24
CA CYS A 289 1.83 -17.50 18.35
C CYS A 289 1.93 -18.58 19.41
N ASP A 290 3.13 -19.06 19.72
CA ASP A 290 3.38 -20.12 20.72
C ASP A 290 2.47 -21.36 20.53
N GLY A 291 2.19 -21.70 19.27
CA GLY A 291 1.32 -22.83 18.88
C GLY A 291 -0.18 -22.55 18.90
N ILE A 292 -0.61 -21.34 19.27
CA ILE A 292 -2.01 -20.88 19.19
C ILE A 292 -2.26 -20.27 17.81
N ASP A 293 -3.36 -20.67 17.16
CA ASP A 293 -3.78 -20.16 15.86
C ASP A 293 -4.47 -18.79 15.97
N TYR A 294 -4.01 -17.83 15.17
CA TYR A 294 -4.63 -16.52 14.96
C TYR A 294 -5.14 -16.48 13.52
N PRO A 295 -6.44 -16.80 13.29
CA PRO A 295 -6.96 -16.96 11.94
C PRO A 295 -6.92 -15.62 11.20
N VAL A 296 -6.41 -15.65 9.96
CA VAL A 296 -6.49 -14.52 9.03
C VAL A 296 -7.97 -14.29 8.70
N PRO A 297 -8.51 -13.08 8.94
CA PRO A 297 -9.92 -12.79 8.69
C PRO A 297 -10.32 -13.02 7.22
N ASP A 298 -11.52 -13.55 7.00
CA ASP A 298 -12.07 -13.71 5.65
C ASP A 298 -12.44 -12.31 5.09
N PRO A 299 -11.78 -11.84 4.02
CA PRO A 299 -11.99 -10.50 3.48
C PRO A 299 -13.43 -10.30 2.99
N ALA A 300 -14.15 -11.36 2.59
CA ALA A 300 -15.54 -11.26 2.17
C ALA A 300 -16.52 -11.04 3.32
N ARG A 301 -16.08 -11.26 4.58
CA ARG A 301 -16.89 -11.09 5.80
C ARG A 301 -16.51 -9.86 6.60
N MET A 302 -15.37 -9.25 6.31
CA MET A 302 -14.94 -8.02 6.96
C MET A 302 -15.79 -6.84 6.46
N PRO A 303 -16.35 -6.00 7.37
CA PRO A 303 -17.14 -4.84 6.97
C PRO A 303 -16.41 -3.91 5.99
N THR A 304 -15.10 -3.72 6.18
CA THR A 304 -14.26 -2.89 5.31
C THR A 304 -13.86 -3.59 4.01
N LEU A 305 -13.25 -4.78 4.08
CA LEU A 305 -12.76 -5.47 2.87
C LEU A 305 -13.85 -6.07 1.97
N SER A 306 -15.04 -6.39 2.50
CA SER A 306 -16.12 -7.00 1.70
C SER A 306 -16.53 -6.12 0.50
N LEU A 307 -16.47 -4.80 0.66
CA LEU A 307 -16.73 -3.82 -0.40
C LEU A 307 -15.71 -3.94 -1.55
N PHE A 308 -14.44 -4.10 -1.21
CA PHE A 308 -13.36 -4.29 -2.18
C PHE A 308 -13.46 -5.66 -2.86
N VAL A 309 -13.87 -6.71 -2.13
CA VAL A 309 -14.13 -8.03 -2.71
C VAL A 309 -15.22 -7.95 -3.78
N GLU A 310 -16.32 -7.23 -3.51
CA GLU A 310 -17.39 -7.01 -4.50
C GLU A 310 -16.91 -6.18 -5.70
N ALA A 311 -16.14 -5.13 -5.46
CA ALA A 311 -15.54 -4.33 -6.54
C ALA A 311 -14.55 -5.14 -7.40
N TYR A 312 -13.75 -6.02 -6.78
CA TYR A 312 -12.84 -6.93 -7.50
C TYR A 312 -13.58 -7.96 -8.32
N ARG A 313 -14.67 -8.56 -7.80
CA ARG A 313 -15.52 -9.47 -8.57
C ARG A 313 -16.10 -8.80 -9.82
N LYS A 314 -16.53 -7.53 -9.71
CA LYS A 314 -16.96 -6.72 -10.87
C LYS A 314 -15.81 -6.48 -11.85
N MET A 315 -14.64 -6.09 -11.35
CA MET A 315 -13.43 -5.83 -12.16
C MET A 315 -12.95 -7.09 -12.91
N VAL A 316 -13.04 -8.28 -12.31
CA VAL A 316 -12.64 -9.53 -12.97
C VAL A 316 -13.70 -9.96 -13.98
N GLY A 317 -14.98 -9.81 -13.63
CA GLY A 317 -16.12 -10.20 -14.45
C GLY A 317 -16.41 -9.28 -15.64
N SER A 318 -17.65 -9.33 -16.13
CA SER A 318 -18.13 -8.54 -17.28
C SER A 318 -18.49 -7.09 -16.93
N GLY A 319 -18.53 -6.74 -15.64
CA GLY A 319 -18.85 -5.39 -15.15
C GLY A 319 -17.62 -4.51 -14.94
N ALA A 320 -16.51 -4.83 -15.61
CA ALA A 320 -15.26 -4.11 -15.49
C ALA A 320 -15.22 -2.94 -16.48
N GLU A 321 -14.78 -1.79 -15.99
CA GLU A 321 -14.46 -0.65 -16.84
C GLU A 321 -13.00 -0.71 -17.26
N GLU A 322 -12.72 -0.48 -18.55
CA GLU A 322 -11.37 -0.37 -19.07
C GLU A 322 -10.93 1.10 -19.10
N LEU A 323 -9.89 1.42 -18.33
CA LEU A 323 -9.39 2.80 -18.25
C LEU A 323 -8.31 3.02 -19.31
N PHE A 324 -8.42 4.08 -20.10
CA PHE A 324 -7.47 4.38 -21.18
C PHE A 324 -6.77 5.73 -20.99
N CYS A 325 -5.46 5.76 -21.28
CA CYS A 325 -4.79 6.98 -21.67
C CYS A 325 -5.13 7.24 -23.15
N ARG A 326 -5.60 8.45 -23.49
CA ARG A 326 -6.01 8.76 -24.87
C ARG A 326 -4.83 9.14 -25.76
N ARG A 327 -3.76 9.72 -25.19
CA ARG A 327 -2.57 10.21 -25.91
C ARG A 327 -1.31 9.98 -25.08
N PRO A 328 -0.43 9.02 -25.45
CA PRO A 328 -0.66 7.99 -26.47
C PRO A 328 -1.77 7.02 -26.06
N LYS A 329 -2.48 6.44 -27.03
CA LYS A 329 -3.57 5.50 -26.76
C LYS A 329 -2.99 4.22 -26.12
N ARG A 330 -3.31 3.99 -24.84
CA ARG A 330 -2.88 2.82 -24.05
C ARG A 330 -3.96 2.41 -23.07
N LEU A 331 -4.16 1.12 -22.90
CA LEU A 331 -4.96 0.56 -21.80
C LEU A 331 -4.14 0.73 -20.52
N LEU A 332 -4.72 1.38 -19.51
CA LEU A 332 -4.08 1.61 -18.22
C LEU A 332 -4.28 0.43 -17.29
N GLY A 333 -5.46 -0.18 -17.34
CA GLY A 333 -5.89 -1.28 -16.50
C GLY A 333 -7.41 -1.45 -16.48
N ARG A 334 -7.86 -2.40 -15.65
CA ARG A 334 -9.29 -2.67 -15.40
C ARG A 334 -9.70 -2.08 -14.07
N PHE A 335 -10.93 -1.57 -13.99
CA PHE A 335 -11.50 -0.93 -12.82
C PHE A 335 -12.86 -1.54 -12.48
N GLY A 336 -13.11 -1.76 -11.20
CA GLY A 336 -14.42 -2.14 -10.68
C GLY A 336 -14.80 -1.25 -9.51
N LEU A 337 -16.10 -0.94 -9.40
CA LEU A 337 -16.64 -0.04 -8.38
C LEU A 337 -17.89 -0.64 -7.73
N HIS A 338 -17.93 -0.60 -6.41
CA HIS A 338 -19.08 -1.04 -5.61
C HIS A 338 -19.46 0.05 -4.61
N GLN A 339 -20.74 0.39 -4.57
CA GLN A 339 -21.31 1.37 -3.64
C GLN A 339 -22.38 0.68 -2.79
N THR A 340 -22.45 1.03 -1.52
CA THR A 340 -23.48 0.56 -0.60
C THR A 340 -23.77 1.59 0.50
N VAL A 341 -24.71 1.25 1.38
CA VAL A 341 -24.92 1.93 2.65
C VAL A 341 -24.07 1.24 3.72
N ALA A 342 -23.17 1.97 4.37
CA ALA A 342 -22.35 1.46 5.46
C ALA A 342 -22.27 2.48 6.59
N LEU A 343 -22.21 1.99 7.83
CA LEU A 343 -22.00 2.83 8.99
C LEU A 343 -20.52 3.14 9.16
N ARG A 344 -20.23 4.25 9.85
CA ARG A 344 -18.89 4.51 10.38
C ARG A 344 -18.48 3.38 11.31
N PHE A 345 -17.20 3.04 11.29
CA PHE A 345 -16.58 2.06 12.18
C PHE A 345 -15.39 2.69 12.90
N GLU A 346 -15.04 2.12 14.05
CA GLU A 346 -13.77 2.44 14.73
C GLU A 346 -12.66 1.60 14.10
N PRO A 347 -11.65 2.20 13.46
CA PRO A 347 -10.61 1.44 12.78
C PRO A 347 -9.72 0.71 13.79
N SER A 348 -9.36 -0.53 13.47
CA SER A 348 -8.26 -1.26 14.08
C SER A 348 -6.90 -0.66 13.69
N ASP A 349 -5.83 -1.07 14.38
CA ASP A 349 -4.45 -0.65 14.03
C ASP A 349 -4.08 -1.01 12.59
N ALA A 350 -4.51 -2.18 12.11
CA ALA A 350 -4.27 -2.61 10.73
C ALA A 350 -5.08 -1.79 9.72
N GLU A 351 -6.30 -1.35 10.08
CA GLU A 351 -7.12 -0.46 9.26
C GLU A 351 -6.55 0.96 9.19
N HIS A 352 -6.06 1.48 10.32
CA HIS A 352 -5.31 2.73 10.34
C HIS A 352 -4.09 2.65 9.43
N MET A 353 -3.31 1.56 9.52
CA MET A 353 -2.14 1.32 8.67
C MET A 353 -2.51 1.18 7.17
N ALA A 354 -3.73 0.73 6.88
CA ALA A 354 -4.26 0.66 5.52
C ALA A 354 -4.89 1.98 5.03
N GLY A 355 -4.88 3.05 5.84
CA GLY A 355 -5.35 4.38 5.46
C GLY A 355 -6.82 4.67 5.78
N PHE A 356 -7.50 3.84 6.57
CA PHE A 356 -8.93 4.00 6.89
C PHE A 356 -9.20 4.90 8.11
N GLU A 357 -8.47 6.01 8.26
CA GLU A 357 -8.46 6.85 9.46
C GLU A 357 -9.84 7.43 9.83
N SER A 358 -10.68 7.73 8.84
CA SER A 358 -11.99 8.37 9.05
C SER A 358 -13.11 7.40 9.45
N GLY A 359 -12.82 6.11 9.55
CA GLY A 359 -13.84 5.09 9.80
C GLY A 359 -14.88 4.99 8.67
N MET A 360 -14.56 5.47 7.46
CA MET A 360 -15.43 5.45 6.29
C MET A 360 -14.70 4.89 5.07
N VAL A 361 -15.34 3.94 4.37
CA VAL A 361 -14.79 3.38 3.14
C VAL A 361 -15.21 4.23 1.93
N HIS A 362 -14.24 4.93 1.35
CA HIS A 362 -14.35 5.76 0.15
C HIS A 362 -13.05 5.68 -0.66
N HIS A 363 -12.52 4.48 -0.82
CA HIS A 363 -11.15 4.25 -1.31
C HIS A 363 -11.13 3.35 -2.55
N VAL A 364 -10.03 3.40 -3.29
CA VAL A 364 -9.72 2.49 -4.39
C VAL A 364 -8.50 1.67 -4.02
N CYS A 365 -8.63 0.34 -3.99
CA CYS A 365 -7.49 -0.56 -3.86
C CYS A 365 -6.72 -0.59 -5.19
N LEU A 366 -5.47 -0.14 -5.16
CA LEU A 366 -4.57 -0.14 -6.31
C LEU A 366 -3.76 -1.43 -6.32
N MET A 367 -3.72 -2.11 -7.46
CA MET A 367 -3.04 -3.40 -7.60
C MET A 367 -2.13 -3.45 -8.81
N ARG A 368 -1.00 -4.16 -8.63
CA ARG A 368 -0.20 -4.69 -9.74
C ARG A 368 -1.00 -5.69 -10.59
N PRO A 369 -0.57 -5.98 -11.83
CA PRO A 369 -1.07 -7.11 -12.60
C PRO A 369 -0.96 -8.45 -11.84
N ALA A 370 0.07 -8.58 -10.98
CA ALA A 370 0.26 -9.72 -10.10
C ALA A 370 -0.75 -9.79 -8.93
N GLU A 371 -1.69 -8.84 -8.80
CA GLU A 371 -2.73 -8.76 -7.75
C GLU A 371 -2.17 -8.69 -6.33
N LEU A 372 -1.07 -7.96 -6.18
CA LEU A 372 -0.58 -7.52 -4.89
C LEU A 372 -1.10 -6.11 -4.65
N VAL A 373 -1.61 -5.86 -3.44
CA VAL A 373 -2.12 -4.55 -3.02
C VAL A 373 -0.95 -3.59 -2.90
N VAL A 374 -1.00 -2.48 -3.63
CA VAL A 374 -0.07 -1.36 -3.48
C VAL A 374 -0.57 -0.48 -2.34
N THR A 375 -1.79 0.03 -2.45
CA THR A 375 -2.37 0.91 -1.43
C THR A 375 -3.88 1.04 -1.57
N TYR A 376 -4.53 1.65 -0.58
CA TYR A 376 -5.93 2.05 -0.61
C TYR A 376 -6.01 3.56 -0.81
N TRP A 377 -6.08 3.98 -2.06
CA TRP A 377 -6.10 5.39 -2.42
C TRP A 377 -7.43 6.04 -2.01
N PRO A 378 -7.44 7.12 -1.21
CA PRO A 378 -8.66 7.82 -0.84
C PRO A 378 -9.24 8.57 -2.04
N GLY A 379 -10.49 8.26 -2.39
CA GLY A 379 -11.23 8.96 -3.44
C GLY A 379 -12.07 10.11 -2.88
N PRO A 380 -12.94 10.73 -3.71
CA PRO A 380 -13.90 11.74 -3.25
C PRO A 380 -14.76 11.22 -2.10
N LYS A 381 -14.91 12.01 -1.03
CA LYS A 381 -15.82 11.68 0.08
C LYS A 381 -17.28 11.75 -0.39
N PRO A 382 -18.10 10.72 -0.13
CA PRO A 382 -19.53 10.77 -0.42
C PRO A 382 -20.22 11.92 0.34
N ALA A 383 -21.21 12.56 -0.28
CA ALA A 383 -21.96 13.65 0.35
C ALA A 383 -22.79 13.20 1.57
N SER A 384 -23.12 11.90 1.65
CA SER A 384 -23.87 11.32 2.76
C SER A 384 -22.94 10.51 3.65
N GLU A 385 -23.03 10.70 4.97
CA GLU A 385 -22.21 9.97 5.96
C GLU A 385 -22.51 8.46 6.04
N ILE A 386 -23.64 8.02 5.50
CA ILE A 386 -24.04 6.61 5.46
C ILE A 386 -23.73 5.94 4.12
N ALA A 387 -23.22 6.69 3.15
CA ALA A 387 -22.81 6.16 1.85
C ALA A 387 -21.34 5.75 1.91
N ALA A 388 -21.04 4.55 1.43
CA ALA A 388 -19.68 4.06 1.28
C ALA A 388 -19.48 3.46 -0.11
N TYR A 389 -18.25 3.52 -0.61
CA TYR A 389 -17.87 2.83 -1.83
C TYR A 389 -16.45 2.32 -1.75
N ALA A 390 -16.19 1.25 -2.49
CA ALA A 390 -14.87 0.73 -2.73
C ALA A 390 -14.66 0.55 -4.23
N GLY A 391 -13.50 1.03 -4.71
CA GLY A 391 -12.99 0.72 -6.03
C GLY A 391 -11.87 -0.31 -5.97
N VAL A 392 -11.64 -1.03 -7.07
CA VAL A 392 -10.44 -1.83 -7.29
C VAL A 392 -9.92 -1.52 -8.68
N PHE A 393 -8.65 -1.16 -8.76
CA PHE A 393 -7.94 -0.95 -10.00
C PHE A 393 -6.79 -1.93 -10.12
N ARG A 394 -6.74 -2.69 -11.22
CA ARG A 394 -5.62 -3.55 -11.57
C ARG A 394 -4.94 -3.03 -12.83
N ALA A 395 -3.68 -2.65 -12.69
CA ALA A 395 -2.85 -2.19 -13.80
C ALA A 395 -2.78 -3.23 -14.94
N ASP A 396 -2.66 -2.74 -16.17
CA ASP A 396 -2.41 -3.60 -17.32
C ASP A 396 -0.97 -4.14 -17.34
N HIS A 397 -0.82 -5.37 -17.83
CA HIS A 397 0.46 -6.06 -17.91
C HIS A 397 1.48 -5.36 -18.81
N GLU A 398 1.06 -4.66 -19.88
CA GLU A 398 1.97 -3.94 -20.77
C GLU A 398 2.60 -2.69 -20.12
N LEU A 399 2.01 -2.19 -19.02
CA LEU A 399 2.48 -1.00 -18.31
C LEU A 399 3.07 -1.32 -16.93
N ASP A 400 3.29 -2.60 -16.62
CA ASP A 400 3.80 -3.05 -15.32
C ASP A 400 5.11 -2.34 -14.93
N GLU A 401 6.02 -2.16 -15.89
CA GLU A 401 7.29 -1.46 -15.66
C GLU A 401 7.08 0.02 -15.26
N ALA A 402 6.14 0.71 -15.91
CA ALA A 402 5.84 2.12 -15.62
C ALA A 402 5.26 2.28 -14.20
N TYR A 403 4.37 1.38 -13.79
CA TYR A 403 3.86 1.37 -12.42
C TYR A 403 4.96 0.96 -11.42
N ALA A 404 5.92 0.10 -11.79
CA ALA A 404 7.02 -0.31 -10.89
C ALA A 404 7.94 0.85 -10.57
N LYS A 405 8.25 1.66 -11.58
CA LYS A 405 9.06 2.86 -11.41
C LYS A 405 8.34 3.94 -10.61
N ALA A 406 7.00 3.91 -10.58
CA ALA A 406 6.20 4.84 -9.78
C ALA A 406 6.23 4.51 -8.29
N GLU A 407 6.60 3.28 -7.93
CA GLU A 407 6.56 2.82 -6.55
C GLU A 407 7.78 3.28 -5.76
N PRO A 408 7.58 3.81 -4.55
CA PRO A 408 8.67 4.03 -3.63
C PRO A 408 9.26 2.68 -3.15
N PRO A 409 10.43 2.72 -2.49
CA PRO A 409 11.06 1.59 -1.79
C PRO A 409 10.16 0.60 -1.05
N THR A 410 9.12 1.12 -0.40
CA THR A 410 8.18 0.42 0.48
C THR A 410 6.99 -0.17 -0.28
N HIS A 411 6.91 0.06 -1.58
CA HIS A 411 5.84 -0.38 -2.47
C HIS A 411 4.44 0.10 -2.08
N ASP A 412 4.32 1.17 -1.28
CA ASP A 412 3.09 1.61 -0.61
C ASP A 412 2.31 2.73 -1.32
N ASN A 413 2.78 3.20 -2.49
CA ASN A 413 2.10 4.22 -3.27
C ASN A 413 2.54 4.24 -4.74
N TRP A 414 1.84 4.97 -5.60
CA TRP A 414 2.25 5.31 -6.95
C TRP A 414 2.52 6.81 -7.10
N ASN A 415 3.79 7.16 -7.06
CA ASN A 415 4.29 8.53 -7.16
C ASN A 415 4.59 8.87 -8.62
N TYR A 416 3.58 9.31 -9.37
CA TYR A 416 3.78 9.69 -10.77
C TYR A 416 4.72 10.89 -10.94
N GLN A 417 4.88 11.77 -9.93
CA GLN A 417 5.72 12.97 -10.06
C GLN A 417 7.22 12.68 -10.20
N SER A 418 7.69 11.48 -9.82
CA SER A 418 9.09 11.08 -9.98
C SER A 418 9.40 10.45 -11.34
N LEU A 419 8.40 10.30 -12.20
CA LEU A 419 8.54 9.66 -13.51
C LEU A 419 8.81 10.66 -14.63
N ASP A 420 9.52 10.19 -15.65
CA ASP A 420 9.67 10.89 -16.92
C ASP A 420 8.50 10.57 -17.87
N HIS A 421 8.34 11.39 -18.92
CA HIS A 421 7.40 11.07 -19.99
C HIS A 421 7.91 9.88 -20.85
N PRO A 422 7.03 8.96 -21.27
CA PRO A 422 5.56 8.99 -21.17
C PRO A 422 4.97 8.35 -19.90
N GLU A 423 5.79 7.69 -19.06
CA GLU A 423 5.34 6.92 -17.89
C GLU A 423 4.56 7.78 -16.89
N TYR A 424 5.02 9.01 -16.66
CA TYR A 424 4.31 10.06 -15.91
C TYR A 424 2.84 10.17 -16.34
N SER A 425 2.60 10.24 -17.65
CA SER A 425 1.27 10.46 -18.21
C SER A 425 0.37 9.25 -17.98
N PHE A 426 0.91 8.03 -18.02
CA PHE A 426 0.12 6.82 -17.79
C PHE A 426 -0.37 6.77 -16.35
N VAL A 427 0.55 6.87 -15.38
CA VAL A 427 0.21 6.75 -13.97
C VAL A 427 -0.68 7.91 -13.51
N LYS A 428 -0.41 9.14 -13.94
CA LYS A 428 -1.27 10.30 -13.64
C LYS A 428 -2.68 10.11 -14.19
N MET A 429 -2.80 9.69 -15.45
CA MET A 429 -4.11 9.53 -16.08
C MET A 429 -4.92 8.41 -15.41
N THR A 430 -4.30 7.40 -14.81
CA THR A 430 -5.00 6.39 -14.02
C THR A 430 -5.81 7.02 -12.89
N PHE A 431 -5.20 7.88 -12.08
CA PHE A 431 -5.91 8.60 -11.01
C PHE A 431 -7.04 9.49 -11.55
N THR A 432 -6.78 10.21 -12.65
CA THR A 432 -7.81 11.02 -13.30
C THR A 432 -9.01 10.19 -13.76
N ARG A 433 -8.76 9.06 -14.44
CA ARG A 433 -9.80 8.16 -14.96
C ARG A 433 -10.61 7.50 -13.85
N MET A 434 -9.96 7.05 -12.78
CA MET A 434 -10.65 6.49 -11.63
C MET A 434 -11.59 7.52 -11.00
N LYS A 435 -11.13 8.76 -10.83
CA LYS A 435 -11.97 9.85 -10.30
C LYS A 435 -13.18 10.12 -11.20
N GLU A 436 -12.98 10.19 -12.52
CA GLU A 436 -14.07 10.34 -13.50
C GLU A 436 -15.13 9.22 -13.36
N GLU A 437 -14.73 7.96 -13.18
CA GLU A 437 -15.68 6.85 -12.99
C GLU A 437 -16.39 6.89 -11.63
N ILE A 438 -15.69 7.31 -10.57
CA ILE A 438 -16.28 7.44 -9.24
C ILE A 438 -17.34 8.56 -9.22
N ASP A 439 -17.04 9.71 -9.82
CA ASP A 439 -17.94 10.87 -9.84
C ASP A 439 -19.26 10.58 -10.57
N LYS A 440 -19.25 9.69 -11.58
CA LYS A 440 -20.48 9.22 -12.26
C LYS A 440 -21.44 8.50 -11.32
N VAL A 441 -20.90 7.80 -10.31
CA VAL A 441 -21.67 6.97 -9.39
C VAL A 441 -22.08 7.75 -8.14
N ILE A 442 -21.23 8.67 -7.66
CA ILE A 442 -21.47 9.44 -6.42
C ILE A 442 -22.21 10.76 -6.68
N GLY A 443 -22.13 11.33 -7.88
CA GLY A 443 -22.77 12.59 -8.21
C GLY A 443 -24.31 12.58 -8.09
N PRO A 444 -24.97 13.76 -8.15
CA PRO A 444 -26.42 13.91 -7.94
C PRO A 444 -27.32 13.06 -8.85
N ARG A 445 -26.79 12.56 -9.98
CA ARG A 445 -27.47 11.66 -10.91
C ARG A 445 -27.26 10.16 -10.60
N GLY A 446 -26.20 9.80 -9.88
CA GLY A 446 -25.85 8.42 -9.52
C GLY A 446 -26.54 7.92 -8.24
N SER A 447 -26.94 8.83 -7.34
CA SER A 447 -27.75 8.53 -6.14
C SER A 447 -29.14 7.94 -6.45
N SER A 448 -29.58 8.01 -7.71
CA SER A 448 -30.82 7.38 -8.19
C SER A 448 -30.72 5.85 -8.31
N GLY A 449 -29.51 5.29 -8.25
CA GLY A 449 -29.21 3.89 -8.51
C GLY A 449 -28.84 3.05 -7.29
N VAL A 450 -28.87 3.59 -6.07
CA VAL A 450 -28.86 2.73 -4.87
C VAL A 450 -30.14 1.91 -4.97
N GLU A 451 -30.02 0.60 -5.21
CA GLU A 451 -31.14 -0.35 -5.13
C GLU A 451 -31.70 -0.35 -3.69
N VAL A 452 -32.52 0.65 -3.39
CA VAL A 452 -33.45 0.67 -2.25
C VAL A 452 -34.64 -0.27 -2.53
N ALA A 453 -34.63 -0.95 -3.68
CA ALA A 453 -35.61 -1.97 -4.03
C ALA A 453 -35.36 -3.26 -3.21
N GLN A 454 -36.10 -3.37 -2.11
CA GLN A 454 -36.27 -4.55 -1.23
C GLN A 454 -35.37 -4.69 0.00
N VAL A 455 -34.90 -3.59 0.61
CA VAL A 455 -34.75 -3.64 2.08
C VAL A 455 -36.15 -3.48 2.66
N SER A 456 -36.81 -4.61 2.94
CA SER A 456 -38.05 -4.58 3.71
C SER A 456 -37.84 -3.71 4.96
N LEU A 457 -38.80 -2.84 5.30
CA LEU A 457 -38.70 -2.02 6.51
C LEU A 457 -38.39 -2.88 7.76
N GLY A 458 -38.76 -4.16 7.75
CA GLY A 458 -38.38 -5.13 8.79
C GLY A 458 -36.88 -5.41 8.88
N ALA A 459 -36.20 -5.62 7.75
CA ALA A 459 -34.74 -5.85 7.73
C ALA A 459 -33.92 -4.59 8.03
N ALA A 460 -34.44 -3.41 7.67
CA ALA A 460 -33.89 -2.14 8.13
C ALA A 460 -34.10 -1.97 9.65
N SER A 461 -35.28 -2.34 10.17
CA SER A 461 -35.60 -2.27 11.60
C SER A 461 -34.77 -3.24 12.44
N ASP A 462 -34.42 -4.43 11.93
CA ASP A 462 -33.55 -5.38 12.64
C ASP A 462 -32.09 -4.90 12.71
N ARG A 463 -31.61 -4.21 11.65
CA ARG A 463 -30.28 -3.58 11.62
C ARG A 463 -30.22 -2.27 12.43
N LEU A 464 -31.35 -1.61 12.63
CA LEU A 464 -31.50 -0.42 13.48
C LEU A 464 -31.95 -0.77 14.92
N SER A 465 -32.38 -2.01 15.19
CA SER A 465 -32.82 -2.47 16.52
C SER A 465 -31.77 -2.30 17.63
N PRO A 466 -30.45 -2.39 17.36
CA PRO A 466 -29.43 -2.09 18.38
C PRO A 466 -29.39 -0.60 18.76
N LEU A 467 -29.83 0.31 17.88
CA LEU A 467 -29.85 1.77 18.12
C LEU A 467 -31.03 2.22 19.00
N VAL A 468 -32.01 1.35 19.28
CA VAL A 468 -33.16 1.66 20.16
C VAL A 468 -32.90 1.18 21.60
N GLY A 469 -31.72 0.61 21.88
CA GLY A 469 -31.29 0.19 23.22
C GLY A 469 -30.87 1.37 24.11
N GLY A 470 -31.80 2.27 24.44
CA GLY A 470 -31.48 3.43 25.27
C GLY A 470 -32.63 4.33 25.68
N ALA A 471 -33.89 3.88 25.68
CA ALA A 471 -34.98 4.62 26.32
C ALA A 471 -36.12 3.69 26.74
N TRP A 472 -36.11 3.28 28.01
CA TRP A 472 -37.35 2.84 28.66
C TRP A 472 -38.21 4.08 28.89
N GLY A 473 -39.34 4.17 28.18
CA GLY A 473 -40.28 5.29 28.30
C GLY A 473 -41.69 4.89 27.88
N ILE A 474 -42.39 4.23 28.81
CA ILE A 474 -43.85 4.21 29.03
C ILE A 474 -44.72 4.25 27.77
N GLY A 475 -45.31 3.10 27.45
CA GLY A 475 -46.37 2.99 26.47
C GLY A 475 -47.56 3.92 26.76
N SER A 476 -48.08 4.52 25.71
CA SER A 476 -49.45 5.02 25.69
C SER A 476 -50.16 4.38 24.52
N ALA A 477 -50.93 3.35 24.85
CA ALA A 477 -52.02 2.89 24.03
C ALA A 477 -53.09 3.99 24.00
N THR A 478 -53.48 4.44 22.82
CA THR A 478 -54.84 4.94 22.61
C THR A 478 -55.40 4.36 21.33
N ALA A 479 -56.29 3.41 21.55
CA ALA A 479 -57.23 2.89 20.59
C ALA A 479 -58.19 3.99 20.13
N TYR A 480 -58.49 4.00 18.83
CA TYR A 480 -59.85 4.29 18.35
C TYR A 480 -60.24 3.22 17.35
N GLY A 481 -61.15 2.35 17.78
CA GLY A 481 -61.96 1.53 16.90
C GLY A 481 -63.42 1.83 17.17
N ARG A 482 -64.24 1.78 16.10
CA ARG A 482 -65.69 1.53 16.11
C ARG A 482 -66.19 1.49 14.65
N PRO A 483 -67.30 0.81 14.32
CA PRO A 483 -67.55 -0.63 14.50
C PRO A 483 -68.27 -1.28 13.28
N GLY A 484 -68.07 -2.58 13.06
CA GLY A 484 -68.97 -3.45 12.28
C GLY A 484 -68.75 -3.49 10.77
N ASP A 485 -68.23 -4.61 10.26
CA ASP A 485 -69.01 -5.48 9.37
C ASP A 485 -68.19 -6.71 8.91
N ILE A 486 -68.65 -7.86 9.39
CA ILE A 486 -68.78 -9.17 8.72
C ILE A 486 -67.84 -9.49 7.53
N ALA A 487 -66.96 -10.48 7.74
CA ALA A 487 -66.28 -11.20 6.65
C ALA A 487 -67.30 -11.95 5.76
N PRO A 488 -66.99 -12.26 4.49
CA PRO A 488 -66.27 -13.52 4.27
C PRO A 488 -65.30 -13.56 3.07
N GLN A 489 -64.48 -14.62 3.13
CA GLN A 489 -63.58 -15.19 2.12
C GLN A 489 -64.07 -15.10 0.67
N ARG A 490 -63.13 -14.96 -0.28
CA ARG A 490 -63.27 -15.65 -1.57
C ARG A 490 -61.94 -16.11 -2.18
N GLN A 491 -61.98 -17.39 -2.54
CA GLN A 491 -60.96 -18.21 -3.16
C GLN A 491 -60.71 -17.89 -4.64
N VAL A 492 -59.50 -18.23 -5.04
CA VAL A 492 -58.98 -18.46 -6.40
C VAL A 492 -59.88 -19.41 -7.21
N PRO A 493 -59.90 -19.30 -8.55
CA PRO A 493 -59.72 -20.52 -9.36
C PRO A 493 -58.69 -20.39 -10.50
N LYS A 494 -58.06 -21.53 -10.78
CA LYS A 494 -57.07 -21.80 -11.85
C LYS A 494 -57.76 -22.32 -13.15
N ARG A 495 -57.09 -22.00 -14.27
CA ARG A 495 -56.80 -22.79 -15.50
C ARG A 495 -57.86 -23.03 -16.62
N ARG A 496 -57.52 -22.48 -17.81
CA ARG A 496 -57.27 -23.07 -19.19
C ARG A 496 -58.39 -23.89 -19.90
N PRO A 497 -58.29 -24.23 -21.22
CA PRO A 497 -57.67 -23.58 -22.41
C PRO A 497 -58.53 -23.71 -23.72
N SER A 498 -57.96 -23.34 -24.88
CA SER A 498 -58.28 -23.64 -26.31
C SER A 498 -58.51 -22.35 -27.12
N GLY A 499 -58.14 -22.18 -28.39
CA GLY A 499 -57.47 -22.99 -29.39
C GLY A 499 -57.54 -22.26 -30.75
N ARG A 500 -56.39 -22.20 -31.46
CA ARG A 500 -56.19 -22.58 -32.88
C ARG A 500 -56.98 -21.87 -34.01
N ARG A 501 -56.27 -21.21 -34.94
CA ARG A 501 -56.33 -21.28 -36.43
C ARG A 501 -55.33 -20.25 -37.03
N VAL A 502 -54.26 -20.64 -37.74
CA VAL A 502 -54.09 -21.10 -39.15
C VAL A 502 -54.00 -19.93 -40.16
N ASP A 503 -52.74 -19.60 -40.55
CA ASP A 503 -52.10 -19.47 -41.90
C ASP A 503 -52.81 -18.74 -43.08
N PRO A 504 -52.18 -18.47 -44.27
CA PRO A 504 -50.79 -18.75 -44.75
C PRO A 504 -50.12 -17.68 -45.69
N VAL A 505 -48.90 -18.02 -46.18
CA VAL A 505 -48.14 -17.67 -47.44
C VAL A 505 -47.79 -16.20 -47.76
N ASP A 506 -46.71 -15.80 -48.47
CA ASP A 506 -45.73 -16.38 -49.42
C ASP A 506 -44.53 -15.37 -49.53
N SER A 507 -43.25 -15.75 -49.66
CA SER A 507 -42.44 -15.94 -50.90
C SER A 507 -41.33 -14.86 -51.12
N ASP A 508 -40.14 -15.36 -51.45
CA ASP A 508 -39.09 -14.89 -52.39
C ASP A 508 -38.12 -13.72 -52.10
N ASP A 509 -36.83 -14.10 -51.99
CA ASP A 509 -35.64 -13.72 -52.79
C ASP A 509 -35.56 -12.32 -53.44
N PHE A 510 -34.42 -11.61 -53.25
CA PHE A 510 -33.38 -11.41 -54.29
C PHE A 510 -32.17 -10.57 -53.82
N GLU A 511 -31.07 -10.79 -54.54
CA GLU A 511 -29.71 -10.28 -54.42
C GLU A 511 -29.45 -8.81 -54.84
N ALA A 512 -28.29 -8.31 -54.37
CA ALA A 512 -27.21 -7.61 -55.09
C ALA A 512 -27.24 -6.10 -55.43
N ALA A 513 -26.14 -5.47 -54.95
CA ALA A 513 -25.12 -4.71 -55.69
C ALA A 513 -25.25 -3.19 -55.99
N SER A 514 -24.20 -2.50 -55.52
CA SER A 514 -23.31 -1.57 -56.25
C SER A 514 -23.71 -0.11 -56.55
N GLY A 515 -22.66 0.74 -56.56
CA GLY A 515 -22.64 2.10 -57.15
C GLY A 515 -22.28 3.18 -56.12
N ALA A 516 -21.01 3.56 -55.90
CA ALA A 516 -20.07 4.30 -56.75
C ALA A 516 -20.15 5.85 -56.60
N GLU A 517 -18.95 6.35 -56.29
CA GLU A 517 -18.33 7.69 -56.31
C GLU A 517 -18.97 8.87 -57.07
N PHE A 518 -18.73 10.07 -56.50
CA PHE A 518 -18.31 11.33 -57.13
C PHE A 518 -17.68 12.18 -55.99
N GLY A 519 -16.53 12.85 -56.04
CA GLY A 519 -15.66 13.27 -57.14
C GLY A 519 -15.57 14.81 -57.21
N GLY A 520 -14.39 15.40 -56.90
CA GLY A 520 -14.00 16.78 -57.29
C GLY A 520 -13.48 17.67 -56.14
N THR A 521 -12.15 17.86 -55.93
CA THR A 521 -11.21 18.86 -56.57
C THR A 521 -11.36 20.28 -55.99
N ASP A 522 -10.34 21.12 -55.72
CA ASP A 522 -8.88 21.10 -55.91
C ASP A 522 -8.26 22.34 -55.21
N SER A 523 -6.91 22.47 -55.31
CA SER A 523 -6.03 23.66 -55.14
C SER A 523 -5.17 23.69 -53.86
N SER A 524 -3.87 23.32 -53.89
CA SER A 524 -2.65 24.04 -54.37
C SER A 524 -2.29 25.25 -53.49
N GLY A 525 -1.10 25.46 -52.92
CA GLY A 525 0.26 24.95 -53.12
C GLY A 525 1.25 25.57 -52.08
N PRO A 526 2.58 25.45 -52.25
CA PRO A 526 3.56 25.28 -51.15
C PRO A 526 4.64 26.40 -50.97
N SER A 527 5.44 26.34 -49.89
CA SER A 527 6.86 26.83 -49.75
C SER A 527 7.32 26.65 -48.27
N THR A 528 8.43 26.02 -47.85
CA THR A 528 9.91 26.17 -48.03
C THR A 528 10.53 27.48 -47.56
N HIS A 529 11.25 27.49 -46.41
CA HIS A 529 12.73 27.60 -46.29
C HIS A 529 13.21 28.13 -44.91
N ALA A 530 14.34 27.54 -44.46
CA ALA A 530 15.52 28.12 -43.76
C ALA A 530 15.31 29.07 -42.56
N GLY A 531 15.96 28.91 -41.40
CA GLY A 531 17.40 28.69 -41.20
C GLY A 531 18.11 30.03 -41.06
N PHE A 532 18.29 30.53 -39.83
CA PHE A 532 19.25 31.58 -39.51
C PHE A 532 19.89 31.34 -38.14
N ASP A 533 21.21 31.15 -38.21
CA ASP A 533 22.18 31.14 -37.15
C ASP A 533 22.77 32.56 -37.07
N ALA A 534 22.97 33.10 -35.86
CA ALA A 534 23.73 34.31 -35.65
C ALA A 534 24.37 34.26 -34.25
N GLY A 535 25.64 33.88 -34.22
CA GLY A 535 26.47 33.96 -33.03
C GLY A 535 26.85 35.40 -32.69
N ASN A 536 27.07 35.66 -31.40
CA ASN A 536 28.10 36.60 -30.99
C ASN A 536 28.69 36.18 -29.64
N SER A 537 30.00 36.00 -29.65
CA SER A 537 30.89 35.71 -28.54
C SER A 537 31.14 36.95 -27.68
N ALA A 538 31.08 36.84 -26.35
CA ALA A 538 31.79 37.72 -25.42
C ALA A 538 31.93 37.12 -24.01
N GLU A 539 33.19 36.90 -23.63
CA GLU A 539 33.77 37.07 -22.29
C GLU A 539 33.29 36.23 -21.10
N SER A 540 34.16 35.28 -20.76
CA SER A 540 34.34 34.70 -19.43
C SER A 540 34.62 35.77 -18.37
N ALA A 541 33.60 36.10 -17.57
CA ALA A 541 33.75 36.79 -16.30
C ALA A 541 33.31 35.88 -15.16
N SER A 542 34.27 35.56 -14.29
CA SER A 542 34.09 34.86 -13.01
C SER A 542 32.96 35.47 -12.18
N ARG A 543 31.89 34.70 -11.93
CA ARG A 543 30.88 35.04 -10.90
C ARG A 543 30.96 34.04 -9.75
N GLN A 544 31.23 34.59 -8.57
CA GLN A 544 31.11 33.95 -7.26
C GLN A 544 29.72 33.29 -7.10
N PRO A 545 29.60 32.22 -6.29
CA PRO A 545 28.31 31.58 -6.05
C PRO A 545 27.37 32.57 -5.35
N SER A 546 26.30 32.96 -6.03
CA SER A 546 25.23 33.76 -5.45
C SER A 546 24.61 33.01 -4.28
N ALA A 547 24.57 33.64 -3.10
CA ALA A 547 23.84 33.16 -1.94
C ALA A 547 22.41 32.78 -2.36
N ARG A 548 22.01 31.52 -2.09
CA ARG A 548 20.66 31.00 -2.38
C ARG A 548 19.63 31.93 -1.71
N ARG A 549 18.90 32.72 -2.50
CA ARG A 549 17.70 33.44 -2.04
C ARG A 549 16.72 32.42 -1.47
N ARG A 550 16.49 32.48 -0.15
CA ARG A 550 15.50 31.65 0.54
C ARG A 550 14.11 32.11 0.08
N ARG A 551 13.33 31.21 -0.51
CA ARG A 551 12.00 31.52 -1.02
C ARG A 551 10.97 31.47 0.12
N PRO A 552 10.04 32.43 0.22
CA PRO A 552 8.88 32.36 1.12
C PRO A 552 8.12 31.04 1.00
N LYS A 553 7.52 30.59 2.11
CA LYS A 553 6.71 29.37 2.16
C LYS A 553 5.67 29.47 3.28
N ILE A 554 4.45 29.02 2.99
CA ILE A 554 3.39 28.78 4.00
C ILE A 554 3.29 27.29 4.26
N GLU A 555 3.05 26.93 5.51
CA GLU A 555 2.74 25.58 5.97
C GLU A 555 1.41 25.62 6.72
N TYR A 556 0.38 24.95 6.20
CA TYR A 556 -0.92 24.88 6.86
C TYR A 556 -0.86 23.95 8.08
N VAL A 557 -1.60 24.31 9.13
CA VAL A 557 -1.70 23.53 10.36
C VAL A 557 -3.16 23.10 10.53
N GLY A 558 -3.50 21.92 10.01
CA GLY A 558 -4.86 21.40 10.02
C GLY A 558 -5.79 22.04 8.96
N ASP A 559 -7.00 21.52 8.88
CA ASP A 559 -8.06 22.00 8.00
C ASP A 559 -8.72 23.27 8.56
N PRO A 560 -9.42 24.08 7.73
CA PRO A 560 -10.21 25.21 8.22
C PRO A 560 -11.30 24.75 9.19
N GLU A 561 -11.37 25.38 10.37
CA GLU A 561 -12.33 25.04 11.42
C GLU A 561 -13.33 26.19 11.64
N PRO A 562 -14.62 25.89 11.87
CA PRO A 562 -15.58 26.91 12.29
C PRO A 562 -15.30 27.34 13.74
N ASP A 563 -15.39 28.65 14.00
CA ASP A 563 -15.24 29.25 15.33
C ASP A 563 -16.20 30.45 15.48
N GLU A 564 -16.25 31.03 16.67
CA GLU A 564 -17.07 32.21 16.97
C GLU A 564 -16.19 33.40 17.40
N LEU A 565 -16.26 34.49 16.65
CA LEU A 565 -15.58 35.75 16.98
C LEU A 565 -16.60 36.87 17.14
N TRP A 566 -16.60 37.51 18.31
CA TRP A 566 -17.50 38.63 18.66
C TRP A 566 -19.00 38.34 18.43
N GLY A 567 -19.45 37.09 18.62
CA GLY A 567 -20.84 36.69 18.40
C GLY A 567 -21.18 36.36 16.95
N HIS A 568 -20.19 36.25 16.07
CA HIS A 568 -20.35 35.90 14.66
C HIS A 568 -19.58 34.63 14.32
N GLY A 569 -20.21 33.72 13.56
CA GLY A 569 -19.54 32.54 13.02
C GLY A 569 -18.45 32.93 12.02
N VAL A 570 -17.24 32.44 12.24
CA VAL A 570 -16.07 32.62 11.40
C VAL A 570 -15.46 31.26 11.06
N VAL A 571 -14.60 31.23 10.03
CA VAL A 571 -13.77 30.08 9.69
C VAL A 571 -12.31 30.47 9.91
N ILE A 572 -11.57 29.61 10.63
CA ILE A 572 -10.18 29.85 11.00
C ILE A 572 -9.28 28.88 10.25
N GLN A 573 -8.33 29.42 9.48
CA GLN A 573 -7.22 28.66 8.91
C GLN A 573 -5.93 28.94 9.68
N ARG A 574 -5.35 27.90 10.29
CA ARG A 574 -4.06 28.00 10.99
C ARG A 574 -2.90 27.73 10.04
N PHE A 575 -1.81 28.47 10.20
CA PHE A 575 -0.61 28.33 9.36
C PHE A 575 0.69 28.73 10.09
N LYS A 576 1.83 28.33 9.53
CA LYS A 576 3.18 28.68 9.94
C LYS A 576 4.00 29.20 8.75
N LEU A 577 5.03 29.98 9.06
CA LEU A 577 6.00 30.46 8.08
C LEU A 577 7.39 29.87 8.41
N PRO A 578 7.78 28.71 7.86
CA PRO A 578 9.00 28.01 8.26
C PRO A 578 10.31 28.68 7.83
N VAL A 579 10.25 29.71 6.98
CA VAL A 579 11.43 30.36 6.40
C VAL A 579 11.78 31.62 7.20
N PRO A 580 13.01 31.75 7.74
CA PRO A 580 13.42 32.90 8.57
C PRO A 580 13.73 34.13 7.72
N VAL A 581 12.69 34.67 7.09
CA VAL A 581 12.69 35.95 6.36
C VAL A 581 11.35 36.65 6.60
N PRO A 582 11.31 38.00 6.58
CA PRO A 582 10.06 38.74 6.65
C PRO A 582 9.20 38.41 5.43
N GLN A 583 7.95 38.02 5.69
CA GLN A 583 7.01 37.52 4.70
C GLN A 583 5.71 38.30 4.83
N ARG A 584 5.26 38.92 3.73
CA ARG A 584 3.92 39.49 3.67
C ARG A 584 2.95 38.38 3.31
N VAL A 585 1.91 38.21 4.13
CA VAL A 585 0.83 37.26 3.90
C VAL A 585 -0.42 37.97 3.40
N SER A 586 -1.13 37.34 2.47
CA SER A 586 -2.45 37.74 1.99
C SER A 586 -3.34 36.50 1.87
N ALA A 587 -4.65 36.67 1.86
CA ALA A 587 -5.60 35.58 1.70
C ALA A 587 -6.57 35.92 0.57
N ASP A 588 -6.76 34.99 -0.37
CA ASP A 588 -7.91 35.00 -1.26
C ASP A 588 -8.98 34.09 -0.67
N VAL A 589 -10.20 34.60 -0.63
CA VAL A 589 -11.36 33.91 -0.09
C VAL A 589 -12.38 33.76 -1.20
N ALA A 590 -12.76 32.53 -1.52
CA ALA A 590 -13.67 32.23 -2.61
C ALA A 590 -14.85 31.38 -2.15
N VAL A 591 -15.97 31.51 -2.85
CA VAL A 591 -17.14 30.65 -2.68
C VAL A 591 -16.96 29.42 -3.57
N ALA A 592 -16.94 28.23 -2.98
CA ALA A 592 -16.90 26.99 -3.75
C ALA A 592 -18.32 26.58 -4.15
N LEU A 593 -18.66 26.71 -5.45
CA LEU A 593 -19.86 26.08 -6.00
C LEU A 593 -19.63 24.57 -6.16
N THR A 594 -20.59 23.79 -5.69
CA THR A 594 -20.47 22.37 -5.34
C THR A 594 -20.39 21.38 -6.51
N SER A 595 -19.80 21.73 -7.66
CA SER A 595 -19.65 20.73 -8.73
C SER A 595 -18.41 20.75 -9.61
N ASP A 596 -17.57 21.79 -9.67
CA ASP A 596 -16.47 21.78 -10.68
C ASP A 596 -15.13 22.39 -10.23
N GLY A 597 -14.96 22.77 -8.95
CA GLY A 597 -13.70 23.33 -8.45
C GLY A 597 -13.23 24.60 -9.16
N SER A 598 -14.10 25.21 -9.97
CA SER A 598 -13.90 26.54 -10.51
C SER A 598 -14.07 27.55 -9.39
N LEU A 599 -12.99 28.27 -9.07
CA LEU A 599 -13.03 29.43 -8.18
C LEU A 599 -13.85 30.53 -8.86
N GLU A 600 -15.02 30.86 -8.33
CA GLU A 600 -15.80 32.01 -8.77
C GLU A 600 -15.60 33.14 -7.75
N MET A 601 -14.95 34.22 -8.19
CA MET A 601 -14.67 35.41 -7.36
C MET A 601 -15.84 36.41 -7.38
N GLU A 602 -16.87 36.17 -8.21
CA GLU A 602 -18.05 37.04 -8.33
C GLU A 602 -19.31 36.27 -7.91
N PRO A 603 -20.13 36.79 -6.98
CA PRO A 603 -21.27 36.06 -6.44
C PRO A 603 -22.49 36.07 -7.37
N PRO A 604 -23.42 35.10 -7.22
CA PRO A 604 -24.79 35.21 -7.72
C PRO A 604 -25.49 36.45 -7.15
N THR A 605 -26.35 37.09 -7.95
CA THR A 605 -27.00 38.36 -7.62
C THR A 605 -27.72 38.32 -6.27
N GLY A 606 -27.16 38.98 -5.24
CA GLY A 606 -27.81 39.20 -3.94
C GLY A 606 -27.21 38.44 -2.73
N ALA A 607 -26.11 37.70 -2.87
CA ALA A 607 -25.41 37.04 -1.75
C ALA A 607 -24.25 37.88 -1.20
N ASP A 608 -24.04 37.86 0.13
CA ASP A 608 -22.86 38.47 0.78
C ASP A 608 -21.58 37.72 0.37
N MET A 609 -20.48 38.43 0.09
CA MET A 609 -19.18 37.80 -0.20
C MET A 609 -18.48 37.35 1.08
N PRO A 610 -17.81 36.18 1.09
CA PRO A 610 -16.93 35.82 2.17
C PRO A 610 -15.71 36.75 2.17
N GLY A 611 -15.21 37.10 3.34
CA GLY A 611 -14.16 38.11 3.47
C GLY A 611 -13.20 37.81 4.60
N LEU A 612 -11.92 38.13 4.38
CA LEU A 612 -10.93 38.11 5.45
C LEU A 612 -11.27 39.17 6.49
N VAL A 613 -11.50 38.74 7.73
CA VAL A 613 -11.70 39.61 8.90
C VAL A 613 -10.35 40.15 9.39
N GLY A 614 -9.33 39.30 9.43
CA GLY A 614 -7.99 39.71 9.83
C GLY A 614 -7.07 38.54 10.14
N TRP A 615 -5.91 38.88 10.71
CA TRP A 615 -4.87 37.94 11.11
C TRP A 615 -4.76 37.93 12.62
N GLU A 616 -4.85 36.77 13.27
CA GLU A 616 -4.61 36.65 14.71
C GLU A 616 -3.19 36.13 14.95
N ASP A 617 -2.46 36.86 15.79
CA ASP A 617 -1.10 36.54 16.19
C ASP A 617 -1.06 35.50 17.34
N PRO A 618 0.12 34.94 17.66
CA PRO A 618 0.24 33.94 18.73
C PRO A 618 -0.14 34.45 20.13
N SER A 619 -0.24 35.77 20.33
CA SER A 619 -0.69 36.37 21.59
C SER A 619 -2.22 36.52 21.68
N GLY A 620 -2.93 36.19 20.60
CA GLY A 620 -4.37 36.30 20.49
C GLY A 620 -4.86 37.69 20.05
N ALA A 621 -3.96 38.59 19.62
CA ALA A 621 -4.38 39.89 19.10
C ALA A 621 -4.75 39.78 17.62
N VAL A 622 -5.91 40.35 17.26
CA VAL A 622 -6.46 40.34 15.90
C VAL A 622 -6.09 41.63 15.18
N HIS A 623 -5.52 41.49 13.99
CA HIS A 623 -5.06 42.57 13.11
C HIS A 623 -5.95 42.63 11.86
N GLU A 624 -6.92 43.55 11.86
CA GLU A 624 -7.88 43.75 10.76
C GLU A 624 -7.23 44.47 9.56
N THR A 625 -6.41 43.73 8.82
CA THR A 625 -5.70 44.25 7.64
C THR A 625 -5.76 43.23 6.51
N PRO A 626 -5.83 43.66 5.23
CA PRO A 626 -5.90 42.75 4.09
C PRO A 626 -4.60 41.93 3.90
N THR A 627 -3.48 42.47 4.38
CA THR A 627 -2.18 41.79 4.37
C THR A 627 -1.42 42.12 5.65
N TYR A 628 -0.61 41.17 6.15
CA TYR A 628 0.22 41.38 7.33
C TYR A 628 1.67 40.96 7.05
N VAL A 629 2.65 41.59 7.70
CA VAL A 629 4.07 41.21 7.58
C VAL A 629 4.48 40.44 8.83
N ILE A 630 4.94 39.21 8.64
CA ILE A 630 5.31 38.28 9.72
C ILE A 630 6.78 37.91 9.55
N GLU A 631 7.54 37.94 10.65
CA GLU A 631 8.88 37.35 10.71
C GLU A 631 8.75 35.82 10.76
N GLY A 632 9.18 35.13 9.70
CA GLY A 632 9.12 33.66 9.67
C GLY A 632 10.26 32.99 10.44
N GLY A 633 10.20 31.67 10.52
CA GLY A 633 11.26 30.79 11.05
C GLY A 633 11.27 30.60 12.56
N ASP A 634 10.34 31.20 13.30
CA ASP A 634 10.19 31.07 14.75
C ASP A 634 9.29 29.89 15.19
N GLY A 635 8.58 29.27 14.24
CA GLY A 635 7.66 28.16 14.47
C GLY A 635 6.28 28.56 15.02
N SER A 636 6.01 29.85 15.13
CA SER A 636 4.77 30.42 15.64
C SER A 636 3.58 30.10 14.73
N VAL A 637 2.44 29.77 15.35
CA VAL A 637 1.18 29.52 14.63
C VAL A 637 0.38 30.82 14.53
N TRP A 638 0.05 31.20 13.31
CA TRP A 638 -0.83 32.31 12.99
C TRP A 638 -2.18 31.79 12.50
N LYS A 639 -3.21 32.62 12.62
CA LYS A 639 -4.56 32.30 12.15
C LYS A 639 -5.03 33.36 11.15
N ALA A 640 -5.56 32.91 10.02
CA ALA A 640 -6.38 33.74 9.14
C ALA A 640 -7.86 33.55 9.53
N ILE A 641 -8.53 34.67 9.85
CA ILE A 641 -9.94 34.67 10.27
C ILE A 641 -10.79 35.14 9.11
N VAL A 642 -11.71 34.30 8.66
CA VAL A 642 -12.57 34.56 7.50
C VAL A 642 -14.02 34.53 7.90
N LYS A 643 -14.80 35.52 7.47
CA LYS A 643 -16.25 35.50 7.59
C LYS A 643 -16.81 34.74 6.39
N PRO A 644 -17.45 33.57 6.59
CA PRO A 644 -18.03 32.82 5.48
C PRO A 644 -19.28 33.53 4.95
N ALA A 645 -19.61 33.28 3.68
CA ALA A 645 -20.90 33.67 3.12
C ALA A 645 -21.97 32.67 3.57
N ALA A 646 -23.14 33.19 3.96
CA ALA A 646 -24.25 32.37 4.47
C ALA A 646 -24.63 31.27 3.46
N ASP A 647 -24.82 30.05 3.96
CA ASP A 647 -25.20 28.86 3.17
C ASP A 647 -24.21 28.46 2.05
N THR A 648 -22.92 28.82 2.17
CA THR A 648 -21.88 28.44 1.20
C THR A 648 -20.64 27.79 1.83
N MET A 649 -19.90 27.00 1.04
CA MET A 649 -18.59 26.49 1.44
C MET A 649 -17.52 27.53 1.05
N THR A 650 -16.74 27.99 2.02
CA THR A 650 -15.69 29.00 1.83
C THR A 650 -14.32 28.33 1.71
N ASP A 651 -13.62 28.56 0.61
CA ASP A 651 -12.24 28.12 0.42
C ASP A 651 -11.27 29.26 0.75
N ILE A 652 -10.16 28.95 1.45
CA ILE A 652 -9.20 29.93 1.95
C ILE A 652 -7.82 29.59 1.40
N VAL A 653 -7.31 30.42 0.50
CA VAL A 653 -5.97 30.25 -0.07
C VAL A 653 -5.07 31.37 0.43
N LEU A 654 -4.03 31.00 1.18
CA LEU A 654 -3.03 31.95 1.67
C LEU A 654 -1.86 32.08 0.68
N PHE A 655 -1.42 33.32 0.47
CA PHE A 655 -0.25 33.66 -0.33
C PHE A 655 0.81 34.33 0.53
N THR A 656 2.06 34.17 0.14
CA THR A 656 3.19 34.86 0.78
C THR A 656 4.18 35.40 -0.23
N GLU A 657 4.69 36.60 0.03
CA GLU A 657 5.79 37.22 -0.70
C GLU A 657 6.91 37.68 0.25
N ALA A 658 8.15 37.65 -0.21
CA ALA A 658 9.29 38.12 0.57
C ALA A 658 9.25 39.64 0.63
N VAL A 659 9.37 40.20 1.83
CA VAL A 659 9.59 41.64 1.99
C VAL A 659 11.11 41.87 1.93
N VAL A 660 11.55 42.71 0.99
CA VAL A 660 12.98 43.05 0.77
C VAL A 660 13.42 44.14 1.73
#